data_AF-A0A2X0QE30-F1
#
_entry.id   AF-A0A2X0QE30-F1
#
_cell.length_a   1.000
_cell.length_b   1.000
_cell.length_c   1.000
_cell.angle_alpha   90.00
_cell.angle_beta   90.00
_cell.angle_gamma   90.00
#
_symmetry.space_group_name_H-M   'P 1'
#
loop_
_entity.id
_entity.type
_entity.pdbx_description
1 polymer ?
#
loop_
_entity_poly.entity_id
_entity_poly.type
_entity_poly.pdbx_seq_one_letter_code
_entity_poly.pdbx_strand_id
1 'polypeptide(L)'
;MSCNNKNQFFRDYDVHNVLKRSGYKSKTIGEDGVGKPNEWFNVTVDTAKEAIQAVKEGKVSLIPKESDFGEFQINFRPEQKKAIKQTKDIFKKKNEMLWNAKMRFGKTLSSLQVIKESGYKKVLIMTHRPVVSDGWFEDFKKIFTDGSYTYATKNQGESIENLVETDEPFIYFASIQDLRGSDWAGGKQGEKNQSFLEIEWDFLIIDEAHEGNETELANSVKEKIRRENTKVLELSGTPFNLFDKYDEEDIFTWDYTMEQEAKESWAIAHPNEPNPYEGLPKVSMYTFEIPDKFNYFDEKKAFNFREFFRVKEDNETELLHHEDVCKFLDYITANNAKTNFPFSKQKFRENLRHTLWLMPGVKEANAFEKALSTHPVFKEYKIANVVKTGDSEYASESDLELVRNVIGDNPAQTKTITLTVRKLTTGVNVPEWTGVFFLSNTESPTSYLQAAFRAQTPFNHAELGVKKNCYIFDFAPDRALKIMSESVGLTSKKGKINSTEQKIKLENMLNFLPILGQYGNTMKEFSVDRMLTALKKAYAEKAVRTGFEDTSLYNDNLLMLEQADLTKFEDLKKIVGSSKPTKANDFIISENGLNDEEYEKAAKGEYKKKSERTPKEQEAIDKIKKIRKQRNTMISILRGVSIRIPMMIYGMDIDIKENITVSKFVSMVDEESWTEFMPKGLTKNKFNEFTKYYDGEVFVEAGRIIRQKVKSYDDLDVIYRTEKIAELFGSFKNPDKETVLTPWRIVNMHLISTIGGLSFFDNNFQNTTIDGKPVIHWTEKYNTASIYTSDTKFLDMNTKTGLYPLFVATSLYAKLFESLNNQKAGKISVEEQINLWKQVLEENIYAIAKTPMAKTITQRTLYGYKEYSTNIEFIESLTKELKESVNHGVIKIEEAFGEVKFDVICSNPPYQEMDGGAQASASPIYQNFVRAGKELNPRYMTQITPSRWYVGGKGLDDYRDEMLNDPHIRELHDWLTPDDIFPRTNIRGGICYFLWDREYDNNKDLTDVITYENNRIVNKAKRSMKIENVDVFIRDSKAIGILMKITELNNKEDNESWLSSHISPRKPFGFDGNFVKNKKFHIDTVGLKDPIKCYGKGVVGYVERNEILLRTEEIDVWKVYTAYANNIGTELNDDNLNSFVGEPNSVCTETYITIGTDFEFNEESAFNMTKYLKTKFVRYLHSLSKGSQHATAKTYRFVSIQDFTNTSDIDWYKSIAEIDDQLFKKYDLDSSEVDHINSKIKSM
;
A
#
# COMPACT_ATOMS: atom_id res chain seq x y z
N MET A 1 -27.11 -60.80 20.90
CA MET A 1 -26.47 -59.80 21.79
C MET A 1 -25.64 -60.57 22.79
N SER A 2 -24.38 -60.18 22.96
CA SER A 2 -23.44 -60.81 23.89
C SER A 2 -23.01 -59.76 24.93
N CYS A 3 -22.65 -60.17 26.14
CA CYS A 3 -22.11 -59.27 27.17
C CYS A 3 -20.58 -59.29 27.18
N ASN A 4 -19.96 -58.13 27.39
CA ASN A 4 -18.54 -58.03 27.70
C ASN A 4 -18.28 -58.30 29.20
N ASN A 5 -17.01 -58.37 29.60
CA ASN A 5 -16.57 -58.64 30.98
C ASN A 5 -16.96 -57.53 31.97
N LYS A 6 -17.50 -56.40 31.49
CA LYS A 6 -18.07 -55.30 32.29
C LYS A 6 -19.62 -55.34 32.33
N ASN A 7 -20.25 -56.46 31.94
CA ASN A 7 -21.70 -56.65 31.84
C ASN A 7 -22.43 -55.67 30.91
N GLN A 8 -21.74 -55.12 29.90
CA GLN A 8 -22.36 -54.27 28.87
C GLN A 8 -22.66 -55.10 27.62
N PHE A 9 -23.82 -54.88 27.02
CA PHE A 9 -24.20 -55.54 25.76
C PHE A 9 -23.41 -54.96 24.58
N PHE A 10 -22.88 -55.83 23.73
CA PHE A 10 -22.24 -55.47 22.46
C PHE A 10 -22.91 -56.16 21.27
N ARG A 11 -22.77 -55.57 20.08
CA ARG A 11 -23.28 -56.09 18.80
C ARG A 11 -22.15 -56.32 17.79
N ASP A 12 -22.53 -56.73 16.59
CA ASP A 12 -21.65 -56.89 15.43
C ASP A 12 -20.86 -55.62 15.09
N TYR A 13 -21.48 -54.43 15.18
CA TYR A 13 -20.77 -53.16 14.93
C TYR A 13 -19.57 -52.95 15.86
N ASP A 14 -19.60 -53.45 17.10
CA ASP A 14 -18.47 -53.36 18.03
C ASP A 14 -17.30 -54.24 17.58
N VAL A 15 -17.60 -55.43 17.02
CA VAL A 15 -16.61 -56.33 16.43
C VAL A 15 -16.06 -55.74 15.13
N HIS A 16 -16.90 -55.12 14.31
CA HIS A 16 -16.48 -54.39 13.11
C HIS A 16 -15.54 -53.24 13.47
N ASN A 17 -15.83 -52.51 14.55
CA ASN A 17 -14.97 -51.44 15.06
C ASN A 17 -13.60 -51.98 15.50
N VAL A 18 -13.54 -53.11 16.21
CA VAL A 18 -12.26 -53.75 16.55
C VAL A 18 -11.48 -54.12 15.30
N LEU A 19 -12.11 -54.72 14.29
CA LEU A 19 -11.45 -55.07 13.03
C LEU A 19 -10.94 -53.84 12.26
N LYS A 20 -11.77 -52.79 12.15
CA LYS A 20 -11.41 -51.51 11.51
C LYS A 20 -10.21 -50.86 12.24
N ARG A 21 -10.24 -50.79 13.58
CA ARG A 21 -9.15 -50.25 14.40
C ARG A 21 -7.88 -51.11 14.36
N SER A 22 -8.01 -52.40 14.05
CA SER A 22 -6.87 -53.32 13.87
C SER A 22 -6.25 -53.27 12.46
N GLY A 23 -6.76 -52.39 11.57
CA GLY A 23 -6.23 -52.20 10.23
C GLY A 23 -6.89 -53.06 9.13
N TYR A 24 -7.99 -53.78 9.43
CA TYR A 24 -8.72 -54.52 8.41
C TYR A 24 -9.74 -53.63 7.69
N LYS A 25 -9.64 -53.55 6.36
CA LYS A 25 -10.56 -52.77 5.52
C LYS A 25 -11.85 -53.56 5.25
N SER A 26 -13.00 -52.92 5.44
CA SER A 26 -14.29 -53.46 5.01
C SER A 26 -14.46 -53.32 3.49
N LYS A 27 -15.06 -54.32 2.86
CA LYS A 27 -15.55 -54.28 1.47
C LYS A 27 -17.07 -54.30 1.48
N THR A 28 -17.67 -53.53 0.59
CA THR A 28 -19.11 -53.56 0.36
C THR A 28 -19.42 -54.64 -0.68
N ILE A 29 -20.26 -55.62 -0.31
CA ILE A 29 -20.72 -56.67 -1.23
C ILE A 29 -22.25 -56.70 -1.22
N GLY A 30 -22.86 -55.96 -2.15
CA GLY A 30 -24.32 -55.84 -2.29
C GLY A 30 -25.00 -54.96 -1.24
N GLU A 31 -26.32 -54.88 -1.34
CA GLU A 31 -27.22 -54.20 -0.39
C GLU A 31 -28.11 -55.24 0.32
N ASP A 32 -28.49 -54.99 1.57
CA ASP A 32 -29.51 -55.76 2.26
C ASP A 32 -30.91 -55.49 1.67
N GLY A 33 -31.92 -56.24 2.12
CA GLY A 33 -33.32 -56.10 1.64
C GLY A 33 -33.98 -54.74 1.89
N VAL A 34 -33.25 -53.76 2.45
CA VAL A 34 -33.70 -52.39 2.75
C VAL A 34 -32.78 -51.34 2.09
N GLY A 35 -31.85 -51.74 1.22
CA GLY A 35 -30.96 -50.82 0.48
C GLY A 35 -29.76 -50.32 1.30
N LYS A 36 -29.41 -50.97 2.42
CA LYS A 36 -28.16 -50.65 3.15
C LYS A 36 -27.01 -51.52 2.65
N PRO A 37 -25.84 -50.94 2.36
CA PRO A 37 -24.66 -51.69 1.91
C PRO A 37 -24.22 -52.73 2.95
N ASN A 38 -24.01 -53.99 2.54
CA ASN A 38 -23.50 -55.04 3.43
C ASN A 38 -22.00 -54.83 3.69
N GLU A 39 -21.61 -54.61 4.95
CA GLU A 39 -20.20 -54.53 5.36
C GLU A 39 -19.59 -55.93 5.53
N TRP A 40 -18.63 -56.29 4.68
CA TRP A 40 -17.87 -57.54 4.77
C TRP A 40 -16.39 -57.29 5.10
N PHE A 41 -15.77 -58.14 5.91
CA PHE A 41 -14.35 -58.08 6.23
C PHE A 41 -13.63 -59.32 5.70
N ASN A 42 -12.54 -59.12 4.95
CA ASN A 42 -11.70 -60.23 4.48
C ASN A 42 -10.71 -60.64 5.58
N VAL A 43 -11.16 -61.48 6.51
CA VAL A 43 -10.39 -61.94 7.67
C VAL A 43 -10.53 -63.45 7.88
N THR A 44 -9.53 -64.06 8.51
CA THR A 44 -9.61 -65.48 8.87
C THR A 44 -10.62 -65.71 10.00
N VAL A 45 -11.10 -66.95 10.12
CA VAL A 45 -12.02 -67.34 11.21
C VAL A 45 -11.40 -67.09 12.58
N ASP A 46 -10.09 -67.31 12.73
CA ASP A 46 -9.38 -67.10 13.99
C ASP A 46 -9.26 -65.61 14.33
N THR A 47 -8.96 -64.76 13.34
CA THR A 47 -8.97 -63.29 13.50
C THR A 47 -10.35 -62.78 13.91
N ALA A 48 -11.44 -63.33 13.36
CA ALA A 48 -12.79 -62.94 13.74
C ALA A 48 -13.15 -63.37 15.18
N LYS A 49 -12.72 -64.55 15.62
CA LYS A 49 -12.88 -65.01 17.01
C LYS A 49 -12.08 -64.15 17.98
N GLU A 50 -10.85 -63.79 17.62
CA GLU A 50 -10.01 -62.87 18.39
C GLU A 50 -10.65 -61.50 18.51
N ALA A 51 -11.26 -60.97 17.43
CA ALA A 51 -11.96 -59.68 17.48
C ALA A 51 -13.17 -59.71 18.44
N ILE A 52 -13.94 -60.81 18.43
CA ILE A 52 -15.05 -61.00 19.38
C ILE A 52 -14.53 -61.11 20.82
N GLN A 53 -13.40 -61.79 21.02
CA GLN A 53 -12.77 -61.93 22.34
C GLN A 53 -12.23 -60.58 22.85
N ALA A 54 -11.64 -59.78 21.97
CA ALA A 54 -11.19 -58.42 22.29
C ALA A 54 -12.36 -57.54 22.75
N VAL A 55 -13.50 -57.56 22.06
CA VAL A 55 -14.71 -56.84 22.51
C VAL A 55 -15.19 -57.33 23.88
N LYS A 56 -15.14 -58.65 24.14
CA LYS A 56 -15.50 -59.21 25.46
C LYS A 56 -14.55 -58.74 26.56
N GLU A 57 -13.27 -58.62 26.27
CA GLU A 57 -12.25 -58.13 27.20
C GLU A 57 -12.28 -56.60 27.38
N GLY A 58 -13.10 -55.89 26.59
CA GLY A 58 -13.15 -54.43 26.59
C GLY A 58 -12.00 -53.77 25.82
N LYS A 59 -11.27 -54.54 25.01
CA LYS A 59 -10.24 -54.05 24.09
C LYS A 59 -10.89 -53.51 22.83
N VAL A 60 -10.31 -52.45 22.26
CA VAL A 60 -10.83 -51.77 21.06
C VAL A 60 -10.04 -52.08 19.80
N SER A 61 -8.96 -52.86 19.90
CA SER A 61 -8.19 -53.36 18.75
C SER A 61 -7.58 -54.74 19.04
N LEU A 62 -7.10 -55.42 17.99
CA LEU A 62 -6.30 -56.64 18.07
C LEU A 62 -4.82 -56.26 18.18
N ILE A 63 -4.11 -56.92 19.09
CA ILE A 63 -2.65 -56.82 19.17
C ILE A 63 -2.07 -57.52 17.94
N PRO A 64 -1.20 -56.87 17.15
CA PRO A 64 -0.55 -57.52 16.00
C PRO A 64 0.22 -58.76 16.44
N LYS A 65 0.02 -59.92 15.78
CA LYS A 65 0.84 -61.11 16.03
C LYS A 65 2.25 -60.92 15.48
N GLU A 66 3.24 -61.49 16.17
CA GLU A 66 4.66 -61.56 15.76
C GLU A 66 4.87 -62.12 14.34
N SER A 67 3.90 -62.87 13.78
CA SER A 67 4.02 -63.57 12.49
C SER A 67 3.77 -62.73 11.24
N ASP A 68 3.33 -61.47 11.35
CA ASP A 68 3.08 -60.58 10.19
C ASP A 68 4.28 -59.67 9.84
N PHE A 69 5.37 -59.74 10.62
CA PHE A 69 6.55 -58.90 10.44
C PHE A 69 7.66 -59.67 9.73
N GLY A 70 7.82 -59.47 8.42
CA GLY A 70 9.07 -59.87 7.75
C GLY A 70 10.26 -59.14 8.35
N GLU A 71 11.43 -59.78 8.46
CA GLU A 71 12.68 -59.14 8.89
C GLU A 71 13.09 -58.04 7.87
N PHE A 72 12.71 -56.79 8.14
CA PHE A 72 13.16 -55.63 7.35
C PHE A 72 14.39 -55.00 8.01
N GLN A 73 15.58 -55.27 7.49
CA GLN A 73 16.80 -54.58 7.92
C GLN A 73 16.96 -53.24 7.18
N ILE A 74 16.73 -52.11 7.87
CA ILE A 74 16.93 -50.78 7.29
C ILE A 74 18.41 -50.37 7.38
N ASN A 75 19.03 -50.13 6.24
CA ASN A 75 20.37 -49.56 6.15
C ASN A 75 20.30 -48.03 6.12
N PHE A 76 20.51 -47.38 7.27
CA PHE A 76 20.57 -45.93 7.35
C PHE A 76 21.80 -45.35 6.65
N ARG A 77 21.59 -44.27 5.90
CA ARG A 77 22.61 -43.51 5.19
C ARG A 77 23.51 -42.73 6.18
N PRO A 78 24.73 -42.33 5.78
CA PRO A 78 25.68 -41.64 6.67
C PRO A 78 25.10 -40.40 7.37
N GLU A 79 24.38 -39.55 6.64
CA GLU A 79 23.71 -38.35 7.13
C GLU A 79 22.57 -38.67 8.11
N GLN A 80 21.84 -39.76 7.89
CA GLN A 80 20.77 -40.23 8.79
C GLN A 80 21.37 -40.73 10.11
N LYS A 81 22.46 -41.52 10.04
CA LYS A 81 23.23 -41.93 11.21
C LYS A 81 23.78 -40.74 11.98
N LYS A 82 24.27 -39.71 11.27
CA LYS A 82 24.74 -38.45 11.86
C LYS A 82 23.61 -37.71 12.58
N ALA A 83 22.44 -37.58 11.96
CA ALA A 83 21.27 -36.94 12.58
C ALA A 83 20.82 -37.66 13.85
N ILE A 84 20.70 -39.00 13.79
CA ILE A 84 20.34 -39.83 14.95
C ILE A 84 21.35 -39.64 16.09
N LYS A 85 22.66 -39.73 15.78
CA LYS A 85 23.72 -39.56 16.78
C LYS A 85 23.71 -38.16 17.39
N GLN A 86 23.66 -37.11 16.56
CA GLN A 86 23.63 -35.72 17.02
C GLN A 86 22.41 -35.48 17.93
N THR A 87 21.25 -36.01 17.57
CA THR A 87 20.02 -35.89 18.38
C THR A 87 20.18 -36.52 19.75
N LYS A 88 20.75 -37.74 19.82
CA LYS A 88 21.03 -38.41 21.09
C LYS A 88 22.03 -37.64 21.94
N ASP A 89 23.03 -37.03 21.33
CA ASP A 89 24.05 -36.26 22.05
C ASP A 89 23.53 -34.90 22.54
N ILE A 90 22.70 -34.22 21.74
CA ILE A 90 22.01 -32.99 22.16
C ILE A 90 21.02 -33.27 23.28
N PHE A 91 20.22 -34.34 23.19
CA PHE A 91 19.23 -34.67 24.23
C PHE A 91 19.82 -35.10 25.57
N LYS A 92 21.14 -35.34 25.67
CA LYS A 92 21.83 -35.46 26.96
C LYS A 92 22.01 -34.11 27.67
N LYS A 93 22.01 -33.00 26.92
CA LYS A 93 22.33 -31.65 27.40
C LYS A 93 21.15 -30.69 27.35
N LYS A 94 20.35 -30.75 26.29
CA LYS A 94 19.19 -29.90 26.03
C LYS A 94 17.94 -30.76 25.79
N ASN A 95 16.78 -30.12 25.70
CA ASN A 95 15.49 -30.81 25.54
C ASN A 95 14.85 -30.59 24.17
N GLU A 96 15.43 -29.76 23.29
CA GLU A 96 14.86 -29.43 21.99
C GLU A 96 15.89 -29.54 20.88
N MET A 97 15.47 -30.02 19.71
CA MET A 97 16.30 -30.06 18.50
C MET A 97 15.44 -29.85 17.25
N LEU A 98 16.00 -29.18 16.26
CA LEU A 98 15.39 -29.00 14.95
C LEU A 98 16.15 -29.79 13.88
N TRP A 99 15.43 -30.57 13.08
CA TRP A 99 15.96 -31.13 11.84
C TRP A 99 15.50 -30.26 10.66
N ASN A 100 16.43 -29.47 10.13
CA ASN A 100 16.36 -28.85 8.82
C ASN A 100 16.82 -29.85 7.75
N ALA A 101 15.99 -30.85 7.48
CA ALA A 101 16.33 -31.91 6.55
C ALA A 101 15.36 -31.92 5.38
N LYS A 102 15.89 -31.84 4.16
CA LYS A 102 15.13 -31.82 2.91
C LYS A 102 14.06 -32.91 2.84
N MET A 103 13.08 -32.68 1.98
CA MET A 103 12.09 -33.70 1.65
C MET A 103 12.79 -34.95 1.11
N ARG A 104 12.33 -36.15 1.48
CA ARG A 104 12.97 -37.45 1.15
C ARG A 104 14.30 -37.76 1.87
N PHE A 105 14.66 -36.99 2.90
CA PHE A 105 15.69 -37.39 3.86
C PHE A 105 15.36 -38.70 4.61
N GLY A 106 14.09 -39.08 4.73
CA GLY A 106 13.67 -40.21 5.57
C GLY A 106 13.52 -39.82 7.04
N LYS A 107 12.99 -38.61 7.29
CA LYS A 107 12.82 -38.03 8.64
C LYS A 107 12.01 -38.95 9.56
N THR A 108 10.91 -39.51 9.06
CA THR A 108 10.05 -40.47 9.76
C THR A 108 10.85 -41.66 10.27
N LEU A 109 11.46 -42.46 9.38
CA LEU A 109 12.29 -43.61 9.74
C LEU A 109 13.43 -43.25 10.71
N SER A 110 14.17 -42.18 10.44
CA SER A 110 15.28 -41.77 11.31
C SER A 110 14.80 -41.29 12.69
N SER A 111 13.65 -40.63 12.79
CA SER A 111 13.08 -40.21 14.08
C SER A 111 12.52 -41.38 14.89
N LEU A 112 11.92 -42.38 14.22
CA LEU A 112 11.50 -43.63 14.85
C LEU A 112 12.71 -44.42 15.38
N GLN A 113 13.84 -44.39 14.66
CA GLN A 113 15.08 -44.98 15.14
C GLN A 113 15.64 -44.26 16.38
N VAL A 114 15.48 -42.92 16.47
CA VAL A 114 15.82 -42.18 17.70
C VAL A 114 14.98 -42.66 18.88
N ILE A 115 13.69 -42.95 18.69
CA ILE A 115 12.82 -43.52 19.73
C ILE A 115 13.37 -44.88 20.19
N LYS A 116 13.63 -45.78 19.24
CA LYS A 116 14.11 -47.14 19.52
C LYS A 116 15.44 -47.15 20.26
N GLU A 117 16.41 -46.34 19.82
CA GLU A 117 17.75 -46.31 20.43
C GLU A 117 17.83 -45.55 21.76
N SER A 118 16.92 -44.61 22.01
CA SER A 118 16.87 -43.84 23.26
C SER A 118 15.94 -44.44 24.31
N GLY A 119 15.05 -45.38 23.92
CA GLY A 119 14.15 -46.08 24.83
C GLY A 119 13.03 -45.22 25.43
N TYR A 120 12.56 -44.19 24.70
CA TYR A 120 11.45 -43.33 25.15
C TYR A 120 10.13 -44.09 25.14
N LYS A 121 9.46 -44.22 26.29
CA LYS A 121 8.30 -45.11 26.43
C LYS A 121 7.00 -44.49 25.94
N LYS A 122 6.73 -43.23 26.31
CA LYS A 122 5.48 -42.53 25.97
C LYS A 122 5.78 -41.44 24.94
N VAL A 123 5.51 -41.72 23.66
CA VAL A 123 5.86 -40.81 22.55
C VAL A 123 4.63 -40.25 21.85
N LEU A 124 4.58 -38.93 21.66
CA LEU A 124 3.55 -38.26 20.87
C LEU A 124 4.14 -37.73 19.57
N ILE A 125 3.53 -38.12 18.45
CA ILE A 125 3.81 -37.55 17.12
C ILE A 125 2.65 -36.64 16.75
N MET A 126 2.96 -35.36 16.55
CA MET A 126 1.99 -34.33 16.18
C MET A 126 2.24 -33.82 14.77
N THR A 127 1.18 -33.66 13.98
CA THR A 127 1.27 -33.08 12.64
C THR A 127 0.07 -32.18 12.31
N HIS A 128 0.27 -31.20 11.44
CA HIS A 128 -0.82 -30.40 10.87
C HIS A 128 -1.57 -31.12 9.73
N ARG A 129 -1.06 -32.27 9.27
CA ARG A 129 -1.54 -32.98 8.08
C ARG A 129 -1.99 -34.41 8.44
N PRO A 130 -3.27 -34.65 8.76
CA PRO A 130 -3.77 -35.99 9.15
C PRO A 130 -3.43 -37.11 8.14
N VAL A 131 -3.38 -36.78 6.84
CA VAL A 131 -3.10 -37.72 5.74
C VAL A 131 -1.73 -38.41 5.79
N VAL A 132 -0.78 -37.95 6.62
CA VAL A 132 0.52 -38.63 6.77
C VAL A 132 0.47 -39.84 7.71
N SER A 133 -0.65 -40.06 8.41
CA SER A 133 -0.80 -41.10 9.44
C SER A 133 -0.40 -42.49 8.94
N ASP A 134 -0.89 -42.90 7.78
CA ASP A 134 -0.60 -44.24 7.24
C ASP A 134 0.88 -44.40 6.90
N GLY A 135 1.52 -43.35 6.39
CA GLY A 135 2.97 -43.37 6.11
C GLY A 135 3.80 -43.52 7.38
N TRP A 136 3.40 -42.85 8.47
CA TRP A 136 4.05 -43.04 9.78
C TRP A 136 3.84 -44.45 10.33
N PHE A 137 2.65 -45.04 10.14
CA PHE A 137 2.38 -46.42 10.56
C PHE A 137 3.17 -47.46 9.75
N GLU A 138 3.29 -47.29 8.43
CA GLU A 138 4.12 -48.15 7.58
C GLU A 138 5.59 -48.09 8.00
N ASP A 139 6.11 -46.89 8.28
CA ASP A 139 7.49 -46.72 8.72
C ASP A 139 7.72 -47.26 10.15
N PHE A 140 6.73 -47.14 11.03
CA PHE A 140 6.73 -47.76 12.36
C PHE A 140 6.93 -49.28 12.26
N LYS A 141 6.17 -49.95 11.39
CA LYS A 141 6.28 -51.41 11.18
C LYS A 141 7.66 -51.86 10.71
N LYS A 142 8.43 -50.99 10.03
CA LYS A 142 9.77 -51.31 9.55
C LYS A 142 10.84 -51.19 10.65
N ILE A 143 10.60 -50.38 11.69
CA ILE A 143 11.56 -50.13 12.78
C ILE A 143 11.27 -51.01 14.00
N PHE A 144 9.99 -51.19 14.33
CA PHE A 144 9.51 -51.92 15.52
C PHE A 144 8.91 -53.27 15.12
N THR A 145 9.75 -54.15 14.58
CA THR A 145 9.38 -55.51 14.15
C THR A 145 9.29 -56.52 15.31
N ASP A 146 9.77 -56.14 16.50
CA ASP A 146 9.88 -56.95 17.71
C ASP A 146 8.68 -56.81 18.66
N GLY A 147 7.65 -56.07 18.26
CA GLY A 147 6.46 -55.81 19.10
C GLY A 147 6.74 -54.97 20.35
N SER A 148 7.90 -54.33 20.44
CA SER A 148 8.33 -53.60 21.65
C SER A 148 7.54 -52.32 21.95
N TYR A 149 6.75 -51.83 21.00
CA TYR A 149 5.92 -50.63 21.11
C TYR A 149 4.53 -50.88 20.54
N THR A 150 3.52 -50.25 21.13
CA THR A 150 2.18 -50.15 20.54
C THR A 150 2.06 -48.85 19.72
N TYR A 151 1.52 -48.91 18.51
CA TYR A 151 1.21 -47.72 17.70
C TYR A 151 -0.29 -47.45 17.71
N ALA A 152 -0.68 -46.22 18.03
CA ALA A 152 -2.08 -45.83 18.13
C ALA A 152 -2.34 -44.45 17.51
N THR A 153 -3.54 -44.29 16.98
CA THR A 153 -4.09 -43.05 16.43
C THR A 153 -5.56 -42.96 16.83
N LYS A 154 -6.24 -41.86 16.49
CA LYS A 154 -7.69 -41.73 16.73
C LYS A 154 -8.51 -42.90 16.16
N ASN A 155 -8.10 -43.39 14.98
CA ASN A 155 -8.87 -44.36 14.18
C ASN A 155 -8.22 -45.75 14.09
N GLN A 156 -6.96 -45.92 14.49
CA GLN A 156 -6.20 -47.17 14.40
C GLN A 156 -5.50 -47.46 15.75
N GLY A 157 -5.43 -48.72 16.18
CA GLY A 157 -4.84 -49.13 17.45
C GLY A 157 -5.72 -48.86 18.69
N GLU A 158 -5.11 -48.87 19.87
CA GLU A 158 -5.78 -48.62 21.16
C GLU A 158 -6.26 -47.17 21.31
N SER A 159 -7.24 -46.93 22.20
CA SER A 159 -7.74 -45.56 22.45
C SER A 159 -6.84 -44.81 23.42
N ILE A 160 -6.80 -43.48 23.30
CA ILE A 160 -5.96 -42.65 24.19
C ILE A 160 -6.36 -42.80 25.65
N GLU A 161 -7.65 -43.00 25.94
CA GLU A 161 -8.18 -43.20 27.29
C GLU A 161 -7.63 -44.48 27.94
N ASN A 162 -7.52 -45.58 27.17
CA ASN A 162 -6.93 -46.82 27.66
C ASN A 162 -5.40 -46.71 27.82
N LEU A 163 -4.76 -45.89 26.98
CA LEU A 163 -3.30 -45.67 27.04
C LEU A 163 -2.87 -44.79 28.22
N VAL A 164 -3.78 -44.05 28.86
CA VAL A 164 -3.49 -43.36 30.14
C VAL A 164 -3.13 -44.37 31.24
N GLU A 165 -3.82 -45.51 31.25
CA GLU A 165 -3.74 -46.51 32.32
C GLU A 165 -2.64 -47.58 32.09
N THR A 166 -1.89 -47.51 30.96
CA THR A 166 -0.84 -48.49 30.63
C THR A 166 0.57 -48.01 30.98
N ASP A 167 1.40 -48.97 31.42
CA ASP A 167 2.85 -48.80 31.61
C ASP A 167 3.67 -49.31 30.40
N GLU A 168 3.02 -49.89 29.40
CA GLU A 168 3.67 -50.39 28.18
C GLU A 168 4.12 -49.25 27.27
N PRO A 169 5.27 -49.37 26.57
CA PRO A 169 5.73 -48.36 25.62
C PRO A 169 4.76 -48.20 24.44
N PHE A 170 4.41 -46.96 24.10
CA PHE A 170 3.55 -46.66 22.97
C PHE A 170 3.93 -45.37 22.25
N ILE A 171 3.55 -45.32 20.97
CA ILE A 171 3.67 -44.18 20.09
C ILE A 171 2.26 -43.79 19.66
N TYR A 172 1.83 -42.59 20.03
CA TYR A 172 0.55 -42.05 19.62
C TYR A 172 0.72 -41.00 18.53
N PHE A 173 -0.04 -41.10 17.45
CA PHE A 173 -0.07 -40.12 16.37
C PHE A 173 -1.36 -39.30 16.41
N ALA A 174 -1.21 -37.98 16.47
CA ALA A 174 -2.32 -37.04 16.58
C ALA A 174 -2.21 -35.88 15.58
N SER A 175 -3.38 -35.41 15.11
CA SER A 175 -3.44 -34.15 14.37
C SER A 175 -3.51 -32.96 15.31
N ILE A 176 -2.67 -31.95 15.09
CA ILE A 176 -2.69 -30.69 15.85
C ILE A 176 -4.03 -29.97 15.69
N GLN A 177 -4.71 -30.14 14.55
CA GLN A 177 -6.02 -29.54 14.33
C GLN A 177 -7.09 -30.11 15.27
N ASP A 178 -7.02 -31.41 15.55
CA ASP A 178 -7.93 -32.09 16.49
C ASP A 178 -7.64 -31.64 17.93
N LEU A 179 -6.36 -31.54 18.30
CA LEU A 179 -5.94 -31.13 19.65
C LEU A 179 -6.29 -29.67 19.94
N ARG A 180 -6.01 -28.74 19.01
CA ARG A 180 -6.25 -27.30 19.22
C ARG A 180 -7.72 -26.90 19.28
N GLY A 181 -8.64 -27.76 18.82
CA GLY A 181 -10.08 -27.54 18.89
C GLY A 181 -10.63 -27.63 20.31
N SER A 182 -9.90 -28.30 21.20
CA SER A 182 -10.27 -28.56 22.60
C SER A 182 -10.21 -27.29 23.45
N ASP A 183 -11.11 -27.18 24.45
CA ASP A 183 -11.18 -26.02 25.33
C ASP A 183 -9.88 -25.79 26.12
N TRP A 184 -9.21 -26.88 26.52
CA TRP A 184 -7.91 -26.78 27.21
C TRP A 184 -6.82 -26.21 26.31
N ALA A 185 -6.94 -26.26 24.98
CA ALA A 185 -6.00 -25.62 24.07
C ALA A 185 -6.42 -24.17 23.70
N GLY A 186 -7.56 -23.69 24.21
CA GLY A 186 -8.18 -22.40 23.87
C GLY A 186 -9.18 -22.45 22.72
N GLY A 187 -9.55 -23.66 22.26
CA GLY A 187 -10.54 -23.88 21.21
C GLY A 187 -11.99 -23.70 21.68
N LYS A 188 -12.95 -23.89 20.77
CA LYS A 188 -14.40 -23.74 21.03
C LYS A 188 -15.19 -25.04 20.82
N GLN A 189 -14.53 -26.19 20.66
CA GLN A 189 -15.19 -27.46 20.34
C GLN A 189 -15.52 -28.31 21.57
N GLY A 190 -15.37 -27.76 22.79
CA GLY A 190 -15.74 -28.40 24.05
C GLY A 190 -14.57 -29.12 24.73
N GLU A 191 -14.88 -29.76 25.86
CA GLU A 191 -13.99 -30.60 26.67
C GLU A 191 -13.66 -31.94 25.98
N LYS A 192 -12.84 -31.89 24.92
CA LYS A 192 -12.33 -33.08 24.23
C LYS A 192 -10.83 -33.27 24.49
N ASN A 193 -10.32 -34.48 24.27
CA ASN A 193 -8.88 -34.80 24.32
C ASN A 193 -8.20 -34.50 25.67
N GLN A 194 -8.92 -34.52 26.80
CA GLN A 194 -8.33 -34.26 28.13
C GLN A 194 -7.26 -35.29 28.51
N SER A 195 -7.43 -36.55 28.08
CA SER A 195 -6.51 -37.66 28.33
C SER A 195 -5.08 -37.40 27.87
N PHE A 196 -4.86 -36.49 26.90
CA PHE A 196 -3.51 -36.10 26.45
C PHE A 196 -2.71 -35.35 27.53
N LEU A 197 -3.39 -34.70 28.47
CA LEU A 197 -2.77 -33.96 29.59
C LEU A 197 -2.42 -34.88 30.77
N GLU A 198 -3.11 -36.02 30.87
CA GLU A 198 -2.90 -37.03 31.92
C GLU A 198 -1.64 -37.86 31.66
N ILE A 199 -1.22 -37.98 30.40
CA ILE A 199 -0.03 -38.73 29.98
C ILE A 199 1.23 -37.88 30.19
N GLU A 200 2.22 -38.45 30.87
CA GLU A 200 3.57 -37.90 30.95
C GLU A 200 4.37 -38.30 29.70
N TRP A 201 4.42 -37.41 28.72
CA TRP A 201 5.14 -37.66 27.46
C TRP A 201 6.65 -37.53 27.64
N ASP A 202 7.38 -38.60 27.32
CA ASP A 202 8.85 -38.63 27.33
C ASP A 202 9.43 -37.88 26.12
N PHE A 203 8.78 -38.05 24.97
CA PHE A 203 9.27 -37.53 23.69
C PHE A 203 8.13 -37.03 22.81
N LEU A 204 8.33 -35.84 22.26
CA LEU A 204 7.40 -35.16 21.37
C LEU A 204 8.07 -34.97 20.00
N ILE A 205 7.45 -35.49 18.94
CA ILE A 205 7.85 -35.20 17.57
C ILE A 205 6.82 -34.26 16.96
N ILE A 206 7.27 -33.14 16.41
CA ILE A 206 6.42 -32.20 15.67
C ILE A 206 6.82 -32.28 14.19
N ASP A 207 5.97 -32.90 13.39
CA ASP A 207 6.15 -33.01 11.94
C ASP A 207 5.61 -31.78 11.22
N GLU A 208 6.28 -31.40 10.12
CA GLU A 208 6.05 -30.15 9.37
C GLU A 208 6.00 -28.91 10.29
N ALA A 209 6.96 -28.80 11.22
CA ALA A 209 6.97 -27.79 12.29
C ALA A 209 6.87 -26.33 11.82
N HIS A 210 7.22 -26.04 10.56
CA HIS A 210 7.16 -24.70 9.98
C HIS A 210 5.72 -24.24 9.67
N GLU A 211 4.76 -25.16 9.57
CA GLU A 211 3.33 -24.83 9.33
C GLU A 211 2.58 -24.51 10.65
N GLY A 212 3.13 -24.92 11.80
CA GLY A 212 2.38 -25.01 13.05
C GLY A 212 2.66 -23.97 14.12
N ASN A 213 3.80 -23.30 14.01
CA ASN A 213 4.37 -22.54 15.12
C ASN A 213 3.91 -21.07 15.19
N GLU A 214 2.95 -20.65 14.34
CA GLU A 214 2.52 -19.24 14.21
C GLU A 214 1.11 -18.95 14.78
N THR A 215 0.29 -19.95 15.12
CA THR A 215 -1.02 -19.70 15.77
C THR A 215 -0.93 -19.86 17.28
N GLU A 216 -1.53 -18.94 18.04
CA GLU A 216 -1.53 -18.96 19.51
C GLU A 216 -2.07 -20.29 20.07
N LEU A 217 -3.08 -20.87 19.42
CA LEU A 217 -3.69 -22.15 19.81
C LEU A 217 -2.74 -23.35 19.65
N ALA A 218 -1.97 -23.43 18.55
CA ALA A 218 -1.03 -24.53 18.34
C ALA A 218 0.17 -24.46 19.30
N ASN A 219 0.65 -23.25 19.60
CA ASN A 219 1.66 -23.05 20.65
C ASN A 219 1.11 -23.42 22.04
N SER A 220 -0.17 -23.13 22.31
CA SER A 220 -0.83 -23.53 23.57
C SER A 220 -0.88 -25.05 23.74
N VAL A 221 -1.15 -25.81 22.66
CA VAL A 221 -1.11 -27.28 22.67
C VAL A 221 0.29 -27.76 23.08
N LYS A 222 1.35 -27.24 22.44
CA LYS A 222 2.74 -27.62 22.73
C LYS A 222 3.11 -27.33 24.19
N GLU A 223 2.80 -26.13 24.69
CA GLU A 223 3.14 -25.72 26.07
C GLU A 223 2.37 -26.51 27.13
N LYS A 224 1.12 -26.92 26.85
CA LYS A 224 0.31 -27.68 27.82
C LYS A 224 0.62 -29.17 27.87
N ILE A 225 1.06 -29.75 26.75
CA ILE A 225 1.47 -31.16 26.68
C ILE A 225 2.91 -31.34 27.21
N ARG A 226 3.78 -30.35 27.00
CA ARG A 226 5.20 -30.41 27.39
C ARG A 226 5.37 -30.26 28.90
N ARG A 227 6.18 -31.14 29.50
CA ARG A 227 6.69 -31.00 30.88
C ARG A 227 8.20 -30.72 30.88
N GLU A 228 8.79 -30.42 32.04
CA GLU A 228 10.21 -30.00 32.15
C GLU A 228 11.21 -30.98 31.53
N ASN A 229 10.95 -32.29 31.62
CA ASN A 229 11.83 -33.35 31.11
C ASN A 229 11.48 -33.88 29.72
N THR A 230 10.38 -33.41 29.12
CA THR A 230 9.94 -33.87 27.79
C THR A 230 10.93 -33.42 26.72
N LYS A 231 11.45 -34.38 25.94
CA LYS A 231 12.32 -34.10 24.79
C LYS A 231 11.46 -33.73 23.58
N VAL A 232 11.87 -32.77 22.77
CA VAL A 232 11.11 -32.28 21.61
C VAL A 232 11.99 -32.30 20.36
N LEU A 233 11.57 -33.03 19.33
CA LEU A 233 12.19 -33.05 18.02
C LEU A 233 11.25 -32.41 17.00
N GLU A 234 11.64 -31.25 16.47
CA GLU A 234 10.93 -30.59 15.38
C GLU A 234 11.50 -31.04 14.02
N LEU A 235 10.63 -31.52 13.14
CA LEU A 235 11.00 -32.01 11.82
C LEU A 235 10.50 -31.03 10.75
N SER A 236 11.40 -30.51 9.91
CA SER A 236 11.03 -29.56 8.85
C SER A 236 11.89 -29.71 7.60
N GLY A 237 11.25 -29.69 6.42
CA GLY A 237 11.94 -29.60 5.13
C GLY A 237 12.24 -28.19 4.65
N THR A 238 11.64 -27.18 5.30
CA THR A 238 11.65 -25.76 4.91
C THR A 238 11.54 -24.86 6.16
N PRO A 239 12.48 -24.93 7.11
CA PRO A 239 12.40 -24.21 8.39
C PRO A 239 12.77 -22.72 8.28
N PHE A 240 12.48 -22.04 7.17
CA PHE A 240 12.85 -20.63 6.95
C PHE A 240 12.42 -19.70 8.09
N ASN A 241 11.30 -20.01 8.76
CA ASN A 241 10.75 -19.25 9.89
C ASN A 241 11.12 -19.84 11.28
N LEU A 242 11.87 -20.94 11.34
CA LEU A 242 12.19 -21.69 12.57
C LEU A 242 13.66 -21.61 12.96
N PHE A 243 14.57 -21.23 12.06
CA PHE A 243 15.99 -21.04 12.38
C PHE A 243 16.17 -20.11 13.59
N ASP A 244 15.34 -19.08 13.70
CA ASP A 244 15.33 -18.09 14.78
C ASP A 244 14.94 -18.66 16.17
N LYS A 245 14.62 -19.95 16.30
CA LYS A 245 14.20 -20.56 17.58
C LYS A 245 15.23 -21.51 18.18
N TYR A 246 16.33 -21.78 17.46
CA TYR A 246 17.32 -22.79 17.82
C TYR A 246 18.74 -22.23 17.69
N ASP A 247 19.64 -22.61 18.59
CA ASP A 247 21.08 -22.35 18.42
C ASP A 247 21.61 -23.22 17.25
N GLU A 248 22.65 -22.77 16.53
CA GLU A 248 23.18 -23.52 15.36
C GLU A 248 23.58 -24.97 15.69
N GLU A 249 24.04 -25.23 16.92
CA GLU A 249 24.40 -26.58 17.40
C GLU A 249 23.18 -27.51 17.58
N ASP A 250 21.99 -26.94 17.76
CA ASP A 250 20.72 -27.64 17.96
C ASP A 250 19.95 -27.86 16.65
N ILE A 251 20.54 -27.46 15.51
CA ILE A 251 19.97 -27.63 14.19
C ILE A 251 20.81 -28.64 13.40
N PHE A 252 20.19 -29.78 13.05
CA PHE A 252 20.75 -30.65 12.02
C PHE A 252 20.30 -30.16 10.64
N THR A 253 21.25 -29.78 9.78
CA THR A 253 20.97 -29.33 8.41
C THR A 253 21.40 -30.35 7.37
N TRP A 254 20.48 -30.68 6.46
CA TRP A 254 20.74 -31.47 5.26
C TRP A 254 19.85 -30.97 4.12
N ASP A 255 20.42 -30.25 3.15
CA ASP A 255 19.71 -29.65 2.03
C ASP A 255 19.90 -30.43 0.71
N TYR A 256 19.37 -29.89 -0.39
CA TYR A 256 19.49 -30.51 -1.71
C TYR A 256 20.92 -30.47 -2.26
N THR A 257 21.69 -29.40 -1.99
CA THR A 257 23.08 -29.31 -2.46
C THR A 257 23.96 -30.35 -1.77
N MET A 258 23.82 -30.52 -0.46
CA MET A 258 24.53 -31.55 0.31
C MET A 258 24.21 -32.98 -0.18
N GLU A 259 22.97 -33.26 -0.57
CA GLU A 259 22.61 -34.56 -1.16
C GLU A 259 23.31 -34.80 -2.50
N GLN A 260 23.30 -33.83 -3.40
CA GLN A 260 23.92 -34.00 -4.72
C GLN A 260 25.45 -34.10 -4.60
N GLU A 261 26.07 -33.31 -3.73
CA GLU A 261 27.49 -33.43 -3.40
C GLU A 261 27.84 -34.82 -2.84
N ALA A 262 27.03 -35.33 -1.92
CA ALA A 262 27.23 -36.65 -1.35
C ALA A 262 27.03 -37.76 -2.40
N LYS A 263 26.06 -37.58 -3.31
CA LYS A 263 25.81 -38.50 -4.42
C LYS A 263 27.01 -38.59 -5.35
N GLU A 264 27.60 -37.46 -5.74
CA GLU A 264 28.79 -37.42 -6.61
C GLU A 264 30.03 -37.94 -5.87
N SER A 265 30.26 -37.48 -4.64
CA SER A 265 31.41 -37.87 -3.83
C SER A 265 31.42 -39.36 -3.47
N TRP A 266 30.24 -39.95 -3.23
CA TRP A 266 30.13 -41.39 -2.96
C TRP A 266 30.57 -42.23 -4.15
N ALA A 267 30.16 -41.85 -5.37
CA ALA A 267 30.55 -42.56 -6.58
C ALA A 267 32.06 -42.54 -6.81
N ILE A 268 32.75 -41.47 -6.37
CA ILE A 268 34.20 -41.33 -6.46
C ILE A 268 34.90 -42.11 -5.33
N ALA A 269 34.42 -41.99 -4.09
CA ALA A 269 35.06 -42.57 -2.91
C ALA A 269 34.82 -44.10 -2.77
N HIS A 270 33.69 -44.60 -3.26
CA HIS A 270 33.28 -46.01 -3.16
C HIS A 270 32.83 -46.55 -4.53
N PRO A 271 33.75 -46.66 -5.51
CA PRO A 271 33.39 -47.02 -6.89
C PRO A 271 32.82 -48.43 -7.06
N ASN A 272 33.05 -49.33 -6.09
CA ASN A 272 32.59 -50.73 -6.12
C ASN A 272 31.39 -50.99 -5.19
N GLU A 273 30.84 -49.96 -4.53
CA GLU A 273 29.67 -50.09 -3.67
C GLU A 273 28.44 -49.41 -4.28
N PRO A 274 27.24 -49.98 -4.14
CA PRO A 274 26.00 -49.35 -4.59
C PRO A 274 25.84 -47.96 -3.96
N ASN A 275 25.61 -46.94 -4.77
CA ASN A 275 25.46 -45.58 -4.26
C ASN A 275 24.08 -45.42 -3.58
N PRO A 276 24.03 -45.15 -2.26
CA PRO A 276 22.77 -45.07 -1.53
C PRO A 276 21.89 -43.88 -1.94
N TYR A 277 22.44 -42.93 -2.72
CA TYR A 277 21.73 -41.77 -3.26
C TYR A 277 21.32 -41.95 -4.74
N GLU A 278 21.65 -43.09 -5.37
CA GLU A 278 21.42 -43.30 -6.81
C GLU A 278 19.95 -43.15 -7.21
N GLY A 279 19.05 -43.72 -6.41
CA GLY A 279 17.60 -43.69 -6.63
C GLY A 279 16.91 -42.33 -6.44
N LEU A 280 17.63 -41.31 -5.95
CA LEU A 280 17.10 -39.94 -5.81
C LEU A 280 17.32 -39.17 -7.12
N PRO A 281 16.26 -38.78 -7.84
CA PRO A 281 16.42 -38.08 -9.11
C PRO A 281 16.99 -36.68 -8.93
N LYS A 282 17.77 -36.24 -9.93
CA LYS A 282 18.23 -34.85 -10.05
C LYS A 282 17.04 -33.97 -10.45
N VAL A 283 16.94 -32.79 -9.83
CA VAL A 283 15.90 -31.81 -10.13
C VAL A 283 16.43 -30.82 -11.16
N SER A 284 15.64 -30.47 -12.17
CA SER A 284 15.97 -29.43 -13.15
C SER A 284 14.84 -28.42 -13.26
N MET A 285 15.17 -27.14 -13.15
CA MET A 285 14.19 -26.05 -13.15
C MET A 285 14.23 -25.30 -14.48
N TYR A 286 13.06 -25.16 -15.10
CA TYR A 286 12.88 -24.47 -16.37
C TYR A 286 11.94 -23.31 -16.15
N THR A 287 12.41 -22.11 -16.47
CA THR A 287 11.64 -20.88 -16.36
C THR A 287 11.40 -20.30 -17.74
N PHE A 288 10.14 -20.02 -18.07
CA PHE A 288 9.76 -19.48 -19.37
C PHE A 288 9.09 -18.11 -19.21
N GLU A 289 9.50 -17.15 -20.03
CA GLU A 289 8.75 -15.90 -20.19
C GLU A 289 7.50 -16.19 -21.03
N ILE A 290 6.32 -15.81 -20.53
CA ILE A 290 5.09 -15.86 -21.33
C ILE A 290 5.17 -14.76 -22.39
N PRO A 291 4.98 -15.06 -23.68
CA PRO A 291 5.09 -14.06 -24.73
C PRO A 291 4.13 -12.88 -24.52
N ASP A 292 4.59 -11.66 -24.81
CA ASP A 292 3.85 -10.38 -24.68
C ASP A 292 2.46 -10.35 -25.33
N LYS A 293 2.18 -11.30 -26.23
CA LYS A 293 0.85 -11.46 -26.88
C LYS A 293 -0.27 -11.85 -25.89
N PHE A 294 0.06 -12.33 -24.69
CA PHE A 294 -0.89 -12.62 -23.63
C PHE A 294 -0.87 -11.47 -22.62
N ASN A 295 -1.75 -10.47 -22.80
CA ASN A 295 -1.74 -9.22 -22.04
C ASN A 295 -2.47 -9.32 -20.69
N TYR A 296 -2.10 -10.29 -19.86
CA TYR A 296 -2.74 -10.57 -18.56
C TYR A 296 -1.74 -10.32 -17.43
N PHE A 297 -1.53 -9.04 -17.09
CA PHE A 297 -0.55 -8.63 -16.09
C PHE A 297 -1.25 -7.96 -14.89
N ASP A 298 -0.74 -8.20 -13.68
CA ASP A 298 -1.22 -7.52 -12.47
C ASP A 298 -0.61 -6.11 -12.32
N GLU A 299 -0.99 -5.37 -11.25
CA GLU A 299 -0.42 -4.05 -10.91
C GLU A 299 1.13 -4.08 -10.73
N LYS A 300 1.71 -5.27 -10.53
CA LYS A 300 3.15 -5.51 -10.42
C LYS A 300 3.79 -5.91 -11.76
N LYS A 301 3.03 -5.92 -12.86
CA LYS A 301 3.42 -6.41 -14.20
C LYS A 301 3.87 -7.88 -14.23
N ALA A 302 3.51 -8.67 -13.22
CA ALA A 302 3.69 -10.12 -13.27
C ALA A 302 2.50 -10.74 -14.02
N PHE A 303 2.75 -11.81 -14.77
CA PHE A 303 1.67 -12.53 -15.44
C PHE A 303 0.65 -13.03 -14.40
N ASN A 304 -0.59 -12.62 -14.57
CA ASN A 304 -1.67 -12.87 -13.64
C ASN A 304 -2.41 -14.14 -14.06
N PHE A 305 -1.98 -15.30 -13.54
CA PHE A 305 -2.62 -16.58 -13.84
C PHE A 305 -4.08 -16.62 -13.39
N ARG A 306 -4.46 -15.83 -12.37
CA ARG A 306 -5.83 -15.80 -11.88
C ARG A 306 -6.76 -15.11 -12.89
N GLU A 307 -6.33 -14.01 -13.50
CA GLU A 307 -7.09 -13.38 -14.58
C GLU A 307 -7.05 -14.24 -15.85
N PHE A 308 -5.88 -14.79 -16.19
CA PHE A 308 -5.72 -15.63 -17.39
C PHE A 308 -6.65 -16.86 -17.39
N PHE A 309 -6.87 -17.49 -16.24
CA PHE A 309 -7.79 -18.61 -16.08
C PHE A 309 -9.18 -18.21 -15.55
N ARG A 310 -9.56 -16.93 -15.61
CA ARG A 310 -10.85 -16.45 -15.12
C ARG A 310 -12.01 -17.20 -15.78
N VAL A 311 -13.04 -17.51 -15.01
CA VAL A 311 -14.27 -18.17 -15.46
C VAL A 311 -15.36 -17.15 -15.79
N LYS A 312 -16.32 -17.51 -16.65
CA LYS A 312 -17.48 -16.66 -16.97
C LYS A 312 -18.41 -16.54 -15.77
N GLU A 313 -18.93 -15.34 -15.50
CA GLU A 313 -19.85 -15.08 -14.38
C GLU A 313 -21.17 -15.85 -14.53
N ASP A 314 -21.67 -16.00 -15.77
CA ASP A 314 -22.91 -16.73 -16.07
C ASP A 314 -22.72 -18.26 -16.13
N ASN A 315 -21.48 -18.75 -16.18
CA ASN A 315 -21.17 -20.18 -16.24
C ASN A 315 -19.76 -20.49 -15.72
N GLU A 316 -19.68 -20.88 -14.44
CA GLU A 316 -18.42 -21.17 -13.75
C GLU A 316 -17.66 -22.39 -14.29
N THR A 317 -18.24 -23.16 -15.23
CA THR A 317 -17.60 -24.32 -15.87
C THR A 317 -16.82 -23.96 -17.14
N GLU A 318 -16.86 -22.69 -17.57
CA GLU A 318 -16.19 -22.21 -18.77
C GLU A 318 -15.21 -21.07 -18.49
N LEU A 319 -14.05 -21.15 -19.16
CA LEU A 319 -13.05 -20.09 -19.13
C LEU A 319 -13.55 -18.87 -19.92
N LEU A 320 -13.42 -17.68 -19.35
CA LEU A 320 -13.67 -16.40 -20.00
C LEU A 320 -12.71 -16.22 -21.19
N HIS A 321 -11.43 -16.54 -20.99
CA HIS A 321 -10.35 -16.41 -21.98
C HIS A 321 -9.99 -17.77 -22.64
N HIS A 322 -10.99 -18.58 -22.97
CA HIS A 322 -10.77 -19.95 -23.48
C HIS A 322 -9.82 -20.02 -24.70
N GLU A 323 -9.96 -19.10 -25.65
CA GLU A 323 -9.09 -19.07 -26.84
C GLU A 323 -7.62 -18.85 -26.52
N ASP A 324 -7.32 -17.94 -25.60
CA ASP A 324 -5.93 -17.64 -25.23
C ASP A 324 -5.31 -18.76 -24.39
N VAL A 325 -6.11 -19.43 -23.56
CA VAL A 325 -5.70 -20.64 -22.86
C VAL A 325 -5.39 -21.78 -23.85
N CYS A 326 -6.20 -21.96 -24.89
CA CYS A 326 -5.90 -22.92 -25.97
C CYS A 326 -4.61 -22.55 -26.72
N LYS A 327 -4.40 -21.27 -27.06
CA LYS A 327 -3.14 -20.79 -27.67
C LYS A 327 -1.93 -21.04 -26.77
N PHE A 328 -2.08 -20.99 -25.45
CA PHE A 328 -1.02 -21.34 -24.50
C PHE A 328 -0.73 -22.85 -24.51
N LEU A 329 -1.76 -23.71 -24.55
CA LEU A 329 -1.59 -25.17 -24.70
C LEU A 329 -0.90 -25.52 -26.03
N ASP A 330 -1.27 -24.84 -27.12
CA ASP A 330 -0.59 -24.96 -28.41
C ASP A 330 0.88 -24.53 -28.28
N TYR A 331 1.15 -23.44 -27.55
CA TYR A 331 2.49 -22.90 -27.36
C TYR A 331 3.42 -23.89 -26.64
N ILE A 332 2.95 -24.53 -25.56
CA ILE A 332 3.76 -25.50 -24.79
C ILE A 332 3.89 -26.87 -25.48
N THR A 333 3.09 -27.13 -26.52
CA THR A 333 3.10 -28.39 -27.30
C THR A 333 3.70 -28.25 -28.70
N ALA A 334 3.89 -27.03 -29.19
CA ALA A 334 4.46 -26.75 -30.51
C ALA A 334 5.88 -27.29 -30.65
N ASN A 335 6.10 -28.08 -31.70
CA ASN A 335 7.42 -28.62 -32.03
C ASN A 335 8.24 -27.58 -32.77
N ASN A 336 9.01 -26.77 -32.04
CA ASN A 336 9.94 -25.80 -32.61
C ASN A 336 11.38 -26.18 -32.24
N ALA A 337 12.24 -26.35 -33.25
CA ALA A 337 13.63 -26.76 -33.10
C ALA A 337 14.48 -25.83 -32.19
N LYS A 338 14.02 -24.60 -31.98
CA LYS A 338 14.70 -23.58 -31.16
C LYS A 338 14.19 -23.50 -29.72
N THR A 339 13.01 -24.05 -29.40
CA THR A 339 12.42 -23.98 -28.04
C THR A 339 12.28 -25.37 -27.42
N ASN A 340 12.71 -25.55 -26.16
CA ASN A 340 12.60 -26.81 -25.42
C ASN A 340 11.40 -26.80 -24.46
N PHE A 341 10.20 -26.55 -24.98
CA PHE A 341 8.98 -26.56 -24.16
C PHE A 341 8.64 -27.96 -23.67
N PRO A 342 8.00 -28.08 -22.49
CA PRO A 342 7.81 -29.35 -21.79
C PRO A 342 7.05 -30.41 -22.60
N PHE A 343 6.10 -30.04 -23.45
CA PHE A 343 5.33 -31.02 -24.24
C PHE A 343 5.61 -30.91 -25.75
N SER A 344 6.68 -30.23 -26.14
CA SER A 344 7.01 -30.01 -27.56
C SER A 344 7.50 -31.27 -28.29
N LYS A 345 8.40 -32.04 -27.65
CA LYS A 345 9.07 -33.21 -28.25
C LYS A 345 8.55 -34.51 -27.68
N GLN A 346 8.50 -35.56 -28.49
CA GLN A 346 8.07 -36.90 -28.06
C GLN A 346 8.87 -37.41 -26.85
N LYS A 347 10.19 -37.22 -26.83
CA LYS A 347 11.04 -37.59 -25.69
C LYS A 347 10.60 -36.93 -24.37
N PHE A 348 10.18 -35.66 -24.40
CA PHE A 348 9.66 -35.02 -23.18
C PHE A 348 8.28 -35.54 -22.80
N ARG A 349 7.40 -35.83 -23.77
CA ARG A 349 6.08 -36.43 -23.49
C ARG A 349 6.21 -37.84 -22.89
N GLU A 350 7.23 -38.60 -23.29
CA GLU A 350 7.55 -39.91 -22.72
C GLU A 350 8.15 -39.80 -21.31
N ASN A 351 8.91 -38.73 -21.04
CA ASN A 351 9.45 -38.47 -19.71
C ASN A 351 8.43 -37.84 -18.75
N LEU A 352 7.47 -37.04 -19.26
CA LEU A 352 6.44 -36.32 -18.50
C LEU A 352 5.11 -37.06 -18.51
N ARG A 353 5.14 -38.38 -18.28
CA ARG A 353 3.93 -39.22 -18.28
C ARG A 353 2.95 -38.87 -17.17
N HIS A 354 3.45 -38.60 -15.97
CA HIS A 354 2.61 -38.24 -14.82
C HIS A 354 3.10 -36.92 -14.25
N THR A 355 2.24 -35.90 -14.26
CA THR A 355 2.63 -34.54 -13.84
C THR A 355 1.63 -33.94 -12.86
N LEU A 356 2.12 -33.01 -12.03
CA LEU A 356 1.35 -32.25 -11.05
C LEU A 356 1.29 -30.78 -11.46
N TRP A 357 0.09 -30.21 -11.60
CA TRP A 357 -0.12 -28.84 -12.07
C TRP A 357 -0.83 -28.02 -10.99
N LEU A 358 -0.20 -26.93 -10.57
CA LEU A 358 -0.71 -26.03 -9.53
C LEU A 358 -1.51 -24.89 -10.17
N MET A 359 -2.82 -24.91 -9.92
CA MET A 359 -3.79 -23.95 -10.46
C MET A 359 -4.04 -22.77 -9.48
N PRO A 360 -4.51 -21.60 -9.97
CA PRO A 360 -4.70 -20.41 -9.15
C PRO A 360 -5.94 -20.48 -8.24
N GLY A 361 -6.93 -21.31 -8.59
CA GLY A 361 -8.17 -21.47 -7.82
C GLY A 361 -8.99 -22.68 -8.29
N VAL A 362 -10.03 -23.02 -7.53
CA VAL A 362 -10.84 -24.24 -7.71
C VAL A 362 -11.71 -24.15 -8.97
N LYS A 363 -12.37 -23.01 -9.17
CA LYS A 363 -13.23 -22.77 -10.35
C LYS A 363 -12.40 -22.83 -11.63
N GLU A 364 -11.24 -22.20 -11.60
CA GLU A 364 -10.26 -22.16 -12.68
C GLU A 364 -9.75 -23.57 -13.03
N ALA A 365 -9.45 -24.40 -12.04
CA ALA A 365 -9.04 -25.79 -12.25
C ALA A 365 -10.15 -26.64 -12.91
N ASN A 366 -11.40 -26.49 -12.45
CA ASN A 366 -12.56 -27.19 -13.01
C ASN A 366 -12.84 -26.79 -14.47
N ALA A 367 -12.75 -25.50 -14.79
CA ALA A 367 -12.93 -25.02 -16.16
C ALA A 367 -11.75 -25.44 -17.08
N PHE A 368 -10.52 -25.47 -16.55
CA PHE A 368 -9.33 -25.85 -17.30
C PHE A 368 -9.27 -27.34 -17.65
N GLU A 369 -9.85 -28.22 -16.81
CA GLU A 369 -10.01 -29.66 -17.09
C GLU A 369 -10.69 -29.88 -18.46
N LYS A 370 -11.73 -29.09 -18.77
CA LYS A 370 -12.44 -29.14 -20.06
C LYS A 370 -11.50 -28.80 -21.23
N ALA A 371 -10.70 -27.73 -21.11
CA ALA A 371 -9.75 -27.32 -22.15
C ALA A 371 -8.67 -28.38 -22.42
N LEU A 372 -8.15 -29.05 -21.38
CA LEU A 372 -7.20 -30.15 -21.53
C LEU A 372 -7.81 -31.34 -22.25
N SER A 373 -9.05 -31.70 -21.92
CA SER A 373 -9.75 -32.85 -22.52
C SER A 373 -10.02 -32.68 -24.02
N THR A 374 -10.15 -31.44 -24.49
CA THR A 374 -10.40 -31.11 -25.91
C THR A 374 -9.12 -30.92 -26.73
N HIS A 375 -7.98 -30.64 -26.09
CA HIS A 375 -6.75 -30.30 -26.80
C HIS A 375 -6.11 -31.52 -27.51
N PRO A 376 -5.64 -31.41 -28.77
CA PRO A 376 -5.16 -32.55 -29.56
C PRO A 376 -4.06 -33.39 -28.94
N VAL A 377 -3.18 -32.77 -28.13
CA VAL A 377 -2.07 -33.47 -27.43
C VAL A 377 -2.45 -33.92 -26.03
N PHE A 378 -3.26 -33.14 -25.30
CA PHE A 378 -3.55 -33.43 -23.89
C PHE A 378 -4.72 -34.40 -23.69
N LYS A 379 -5.54 -34.65 -24.73
CA LYS A 379 -6.54 -35.71 -24.73
C LYS A 379 -5.99 -37.13 -24.50
N GLU A 380 -4.68 -37.33 -24.70
CA GLU A 380 -4.00 -38.60 -24.38
C GLU A 380 -3.75 -38.79 -22.87
N TYR A 381 -3.89 -37.72 -22.07
CA TYR A 381 -3.65 -37.73 -20.64
C TYR A 381 -4.97 -37.85 -19.88
N LYS A 382 -5.04 -38.78 -18.94
CA LYS A 382 -6.17 -38.85 -17.99
C LYS A 382 -6.00 -37.75 -16.94
N ILE A 383 -7.05 -36.97 -16.70
CA ILE A 383 -7.00 -35.86 -15.75
C ILE A 383 -7.49 -36.32 -14.38
N ALA A 384 -6.68 -36.12 -13.35
CA ALA A 384 -7.05 -36.29 -11.95
C ALA A 384 -7.24 -34.90 -11.32
N ASN A 385 -8.48 -34.40 -11.30
CA ASN A 385 -8.81 -33.12 -10.69
C ASN A 385 -9.22 -33.31 -9.22
N VAL A 386 -8.28 -33.06 -8.29
CA VAL A 386 -8.47 -33.31 -6.85
C VAL A 386 -9.21 -32.20 -6.10
N VAL A 387 -9.64 -31.16 -6.82
CA VAL A 387 -10.42 -30.04 -6.26
C VAL A 387 -11.87 -30.02 -6.74
N LYS A 388 -12.28 -31.05 -7.51
CA LYS A 388 -13.60 -31.13 -8.15
C LYS A 388 -14.78 -31.28 -7.19
N THR A 389 -14.56 -31.86 -6.01
CA THR A 389 -15.63 -32.34 -5.11
C THR A 389 -15.60 -31.78 -3.68
N GLY A 390 -14.75 -30.81 -3.33
CA GLY A 390 -14.69 -30.34 -1.94
C GLY A 390 -14.18 -28.93 -1.70
N ASP A 391 -14.86 -28.21 -0.79
CA ASP A 391 -14.55 -26.87 -0.29
C ASP A 391 -13.41 -26.83 0.75
N SER A 392 -12.78 -27.97 1.09
CA SER A 392 -11.71 -28.00 2.09
C SER A 392 -10.34 -27.65 1.49
N GLU A 393 -9.61 -26.72 2.11
CA GLU A 393 -8.22 -26.37 1.76
C GLU A 393 -7.21 -27.52 2.01
N TYR A 394 -7.61 -28.56 2.77
CA TYR A 394 -6.76 -29.69 3.13
C TYR A 394 -6.95 -30.88 2.19
N ALA A 395 -5.87 -31.63 1.94
CA ALA A 395 -5.91 -32.89 1.22
C ALA A 395 -6.59 -33.98 2.08
N SER A 396 -7.40 -34.81 1.44
CA SER A 396 -8.09 -35.97 2.03
C SER A 396 -7.53 -37.29 1.50
N GLU A 397 -7.81 -38.40 2.19
CA GLU A 397 -7.45 -39.74 1.71
C GLU A 397 -8.12 -40.04 0.35
N SER A 398 -9.36 -39.60 0.16
CA SER A 398 -10.08 -39.70 -1.12
C SER A 398 -9.39 -38.96 -2.28
N ASP A 399 -8.70 -37.84 -2.01
CA ASP A 399 -7.96 -37.10 -3.03
C ASP A 399 -6.75 -37.92 -3.53
N LEU A 400 -6.08 -38.64 -2.64
CA LEU A 400 -4.95 -39.51 -3.00
C LEU A 400 -5.42 -40.76 -3.74
N GLU A 401 -6.51 -41.38 -3.29
CA GLU A 401 -7.14 -42.52 -3.97
C GLU A 401 -7.56 -42.17 -5.40
N LEU A 402 -8.12 -40.97 -5.63
CA LEU A 402 -8.45 -40.50 -6.98
C LEU A 402 -7.21 -40.49 -7.88
N VAL A 403 -6.09 -39.94 -7.41
CA VAL A 403 -4.84 -39.91 -8.20
C VAL A 403 -4.34 -41.33 -8.49
N ARG A 404 -4.35 -42.22 -7.49
CA ARG A 404 -3.93 -43.63 -7.64
C ARG A 404 -4.80 -44.38 -8.65
N ASN A 405 -6.12 -44.20 -8.59
CA ASN A 405 -7.07 -44.83 -9.51
C ASN A 405 -6.89 -44.33 -10.94
N VAL A 406 -6.59 -43.04 -11.14
CA VAL A 406 -6.37 -42.45 -12.48
C VAL A 406 -5.04 -42.92 -13.08
N ILE A 407 -3.99 -43.09 -12.27
CA ILE A 407 -2.71 -43.67 -12.70
C ILE A 407 -2.87 -45.16 -13.04
N GLY A 408 -3.58 -45.91 -12.19
CA GLY A 408 -3.81 -47.35 -12.34
C GLY A 408 -2.62 -48.22 -11.95
N ASP A 409 -2.80 -49.54 -12.03
CA ASP A 409 -1.83 -50.54 -11.55
C ASP A 409 -0.57 -50.65 -12.44
N ASN A 410 -0.64 -50.19 -13.70
CA ASN A 410 0.51 -50.14 -14.61
C ASN A 410 0.77 -48.71 -15.12
N PRO A 411 1.62 -47.93 -14.42
CA PRO A 411 1.98 -46.56 -14.81
C PRO A 411 2.64 -46.46 -16.19
N ALA A 412 3.25 -47.53 -16.72
CA ALA A 412 3.89 -47.51 -18.04
C ALA A 412 2.87 -47.42 -19.20
N GLN A 413 1.62 -47.82 -18.98
CA GLN A 413 0.57 -47.78 -19.99
C GLN A 413 -0.30 -46.52 -19.92
N THR A 414 -0.16 -45.71 -18.87
CA THR A 414 -0.98 -44.52 -18.67
C THR A 414 -0.16 -43.23 -18.77
N LYS A 415 -0.87 -42.13 -19.05
CA LYS A 415 -0.37 -40.76 -18.95
C LYS A 415 -1.38 -39.96 -18.16
N THR A 416 -0.94 -39.19 -17.17
CA THR A 416 -1.84 -38.47 -16.26
C THR A 416 -1.40 -37.04 -15.97
N ILE A 417 -2.38 -36.16 -15.78
CA ILE A 417 -2.19 -34.79 -15.28
C ILE A 417 -3.03 -34.64 -14.02
N THR A 418 -2.37 -34.33 -12.91
CA THR A 418 -3.05 -34.06 -11.63
C THR A 418 -3.21 -32.54 -11.48
N LEU A 419 -4.45 -32.06 -11.41
CA LEU A 419 -4.75 -30.64 -11.18
C LEU A 419 -5.00 -30.41 -9.69
N THR A 420 -4.32 -29.42 -9.10
CA THR A 420 -4.48 -29.10 -7.67
C THR A 420 -4.43 -27.60 -7.38
N VAL A 421 -5.13 -27.20 -6.31
CA VAL A 421 -5.04 -25.87 -5.70
C VAL A 421 -4.49 -26.07 -4.28
N ARG A 422 -3.18 -26.28 -4.19
CA ARG A 422 -2.43 -26.52 -2.93
C ARG A 422 -2.73 -27.84 -2.17
N LYS A 423 -3.65 -28.68 -2.66
CA LYS A 423 -3.82 -30.05 -2.15
C LYS A 423 -2.69 -30.97 -2.65
N LEU A 424 -2.35 -32.01 -1.89
CA LEU A 424 -1.32 -33.01 -2.22
C LEU A 424 0.10 -32.45 -2.46
N THR A 425 0.32 -31.15 -2.21
CA THR A 425 1.66 -30.52 -2.26
C THR A 425 2.46 -30.80 -0.98
N THR A 426 1.77 -31.20 0.10
CA THR A 426 2.34 -31.63 1.37
C THR A 426 1.84 -33.02 1.78
N GLY A 427 2.61 -33.75 2.60
CA GLY A 427 2.14 -34.98 3.27
C GLY A 427 1.85 -36.24 2.43
N VAL A 428 2.01 -36.27 1.10
CA VAL A 428 1.71 -37.49 0.30
C VAL A 428 2.85 -37.92 -0.64
N ASN A 429 2.97 -39.22 -0.89
CA ASN A 429 3.99 -39.79 -1.78
C ASN A 429 3.33 -40.38 -3.03
N VAL A 430 3.57 -39.75 -4.18
CA VAL A 430 3.24 -40.25 -5.52
C VAL A 430 4.55 -40.37 -6.31
N PRO A 431 5.23 -41.54 -6.24
CA PRO A 431 6.51 -41.81 -6.92
C PRO A 431 6.51 -41.49 -8.42
N GLU A 432 5.37 -41.72 -9.07
CA GLU A 432 5.20 -41.68 -10.52
C GLU A 432 5.33 -40.26 -11.09
N TRP A 433 5.10 -39.20 -10.30
CA TRP A 433 5.18 -37.82 -10.78
C TRP A 433 6.58 -37.44 -11.23
N THR A 434 6.76 -37.15 -12.53
CA THR A 434 8.05 -36.78 -13.12
C THR A 434 8.23 -35.28 -13.33
N GLY A 435 7.14 -34.49 -13.27
CA GLY A 435 7.24 -33.03 -13.39
C GLY A 435 6.15 -32.25 -12.65
N VAL A 436 6.49 -31.01 -12.26
CA VAL A 436 5.61 -30.05 -11.57
C VAL A 436 5.48 -28.76 -12.38
N PHE A 437 4.25 -28.27 -12.55
CA PHE A 437 3.94 -27.06 -13.31
C PHE A 437 3.32 -26.00 -12.40
N PHE A 438 3.93 -24.81 -12.38
CA PHE A 438 3.44 -23.66 -11.60
C PHE A 438 2.62 -22.71 -12.47
N LEU A 439 1.29 -22.87 -12.44
CA LEU A 439 0.32 -22.03 -13.15
C LEU A 439 -0.47 -21.14 -12.16
N SER A 440 0.18 -20.70 -11.08
CA SER A 440 -0.41 -19.87 -10.02
C SER A 440 0.60 -18.86 -9.49
N ASN A 441 0.15 -17.71 -8.97
CA ASN A 441 1.00 -16.62 -8.46
C ASN A 441 1.52 -16.86 -7.01
N THR A 442 2.01 -18.06 -6.69
CA THR A 442 2.43 -18.40 -5.31
C THR A 442 3.63 -17.56 -4.84
N GLU A 443 3.48 -16.75 -3.77
CA GLU A 443 4.54 -15.86 -3.26
C GLU A 443 5.38 -16.46 -2.11
N SER A 444 5.00 -17.63 -1.54
CA SER A 444 5.70 -18.25 -0.42
C SER A 444 6.79 -19.23 -0.88
N PRO A 445 8.09 -19.01 -0.53
CA PRO A 445 9.17 -19.95 -0.85
C PRO A 445 8.93 -21.35 -0.30
N THR A 446 8.39 -21.43 0.92
CA THR A 446 8.04 -22.69 1.60
C THR A 446 7.09 -23.53 0.75
N SER A 447 5.93 -22.96 0.40
CA SER A 447 4.91 -23.67 -0.37
C SER A 447 5.39 -24.04 -1.77
N TYR A 448 6.23 -23.19 -2.36
CA TYR A 448 6.83 -23.42 -3.66
C TYR A 448 7.75 -24.63 -3.65
N LEU A 449 8.75 -24.64 -2.76
CA LEU A 449 9.73 -25.74 -2.67
C LEU A 449 9.06 -27.06 -2.27
N GLN A 450 8.08 -27.01 -1.37
CA GLN A 450 7.29 -28.18 -1.01
C GLN A 450 6.58 -28.81 -2.20
N ALA A 451 5.95 -28.00 -3.06
CA ALA A 451 5.32 -28.50 -4.26
C ALA A 451 6.36 -29.01 -5.28
N ALA A 452 7.42 -28.24 -5.49
CA ALA A 452 8.46 -28.52 -6.47
C ALA A 452 9.17 -29.87 -6.23
N PHE A 453 9.58 -30.16 -4.98
CA PHE A 453 10.30 -31.39 -4.65
C PHE A 453 9.42 -32.64 -4.58
N ARG A 454 8.10 -32.56 -4.81
CA ARG A 454 7.23 -33.75 -4.88
C ARG A 454 7.62 -34.70 -6.00
N ALA A 455 8.03 -34.15 -7.15
CA ALA A 455 8.52 -34.94 -8.26
C ALA A 455 9.87 -35.61 -7.98
N GLN A 456 10.56 -35.28 -6.88
CA GLN A 456 11.82 -35.93 -6.50
C GLN A 456 11.63 -37.29 -5.79
N THR A 457 10.39 -37.75 -5.62
CA THR A 457 10.14 -39.06 -5.00
C THR A 457 10.77 -40.18 -5.86
N PRO A 458 11.61 -41.06 -5.27
CA PRO A 458 12.22 -42.19 -5.97
C PRO A 458 11.18 -43.10 -6.62
N PHE A 459 11.44 -43.54 -7.84
CA PHE A 459 10.58 -44.46 -8.58
C PHE A 459 11.43 -45.40 -9.43
N ASN A 460 11.13 -46.69 -9.35
CA ASN A 460 11.75 -47.74 -10.14
C ASN A 460 10.64 -48.65 -10.69
N HIS A 461 10.67 -48.91 -11.99
CA HIS A 461 9.69 -49.74 -12.67
C HIS A 461 10.39 -50.58 -13.74
N ALA A 462 9.95 -51.84 -13.93
CA ALA A 462 10.58 -52.77 -14.85
C ALA A 462 10.65 -52.24 -16.30
N GLU A 463 9.60 -51.54 -16.76
CA GLU A 463 9.53 -50.99 -18.13
C GLU A 463 10.02 -49.54 -18.26
N LEU A 464 9.83 -48.70 -17.22
CA LEU A 464 10.19 -47.27 -17.27
C LEU A 464 11.60 -47.00 -16.73
N GLY A 465 12.24 -48.02 -16.15
CA GLY A 465 13.55 -47.94 -15.52
C GLY A 465 13.55 -47.13 -14.23
N VAL A 466 14.75 -46.72 -13.83
CA VAL A 466 14.98 -45.87 -12.66
C VAL A 466 14.81 -44.41 -13.04
N LYS A 467 14.00 -43.69 -12.27
CA LYS A 467 13.81 -42.24 -12.43
C LYS A 467 15.09 -41.48 -12.06
N LYS A 468 15.81 -41.00 -13.09
CA LYS A 468 17.07 -40.24 -12.92
C LYS A 468 16.88 -38.72 -12.82
N ASN A 469 15.85 -38.18 -13.46
CA ASN A 469 15.58 -36.74 -13.51
C ASN A 469 14.11 -36.44 -13.21
N CYS A 470 13.85 -35.29 -12.59
CA CYS A 470 12.52 -34.71 -12.48
C CYS A 470 12.56 -33.21 -12.79
N TYR A 471 11.42 -32.68 -13.23
CA TYR A 471 11.36 -31.38 -13.87
C TYR A 471 10.44 -30.41 -13.13
N ILE A 472 10.87 -29.17 -12.98
CA ILE A 472 10.04 -28.06 -12.49
C ILE A 472 9.87 -27.08 -13.64
N PHE A 473 8.63 -26.72 -13.95
CA PHE A 473 8.30 -25.75 -14.99
C PHE A 473 7.57 -24.56 -14.36
N ASP A 474 8.19 -23.39 -14.47
CA ASP A 474 7.64 -22.12 -14.01
C ASP A 474 7.53 -21.13 -15.18
N PHE A 475 6.40 -20.45 -15.30
CA PHE A 475 6.13 -19.49 -16.36
C PHE A 475 6.25 -18.03 -15.87
N ALA A 476 6.91 -17.82 -14.72
CA ALA A 476 7.24 -16.52 -14.16
C ALA A 476 8.71 -16.51 -13.66
N PRO A 477 9.68 -16.17 -14.52
CA PRO A 477 11.10 -16.24 -14.19
C PRO A 477 11.49 -15.39 -12.98
N ASP A 478 11.02 -14.15 -12.87
CA ASP A 478 11.33 -13.25 -11.75
C ASP A 478 10.90 -13.83 -10.39
N ARG A 479 9.74 -14.51 -10.37
CA ARG A 479 9.24 -15.19 -9.18
C ARG A 479 10.14 -16.38 -8.82
N ALA A 480 10.44 -17.24 -9.78
CA ALA A 480 11.29 -18.39 -9.55
C ALA A 480 12.66 -17.96 -9.01
N LEU A 481 13.28 -16.93 -9.62
CA LEU A 481 14.56 -16.38 -9.18
C LEU A 481 14.49 -15.77 -7.78
N LYS A 482 13.42 -15.02 -7.48
CA LYS A 482 13.19 -14.44 -6.16
C LYS A 482 13.01 -15.51 -5.08
N ILE A 483 12.18 -16.52 -5.33
CA ILE A 483 11.94 -17.62 -4.39
C ILE A 483 13.23 -18.40 -4.11
N MET A 484 14.02 -18.65 -5.15
CA MET A 484 15.31 -19.31 -5.04
C MET A 484 16.30 -18.48 -4.22
N SER A 485 16.38 -17.17 -4.46
CA SER A 485 17.17 -16.25 -3.64
C SER A 485 16.72 -16.22 -2.17
N GLU A 486 15.41 -16.20 -1.91
CA GLU A 486 14.82 -16.27 -0.56
C GLU A 486 15.17 -17.58 0.15
N SER A 487 15.22 -18.69 -0.57
CA SER A 487 15.55 -20.00 -0.01
C SER A 487 17.01 -20.15 0.44
N VAL A 488 17.94 -19.39 -0.16
CA VAL A 488 19.36 -19.36 0.26
C VAL A 488 19.61 -18.31 1.36
N GLY A 489 18.55 -17.60 1.79
CA GLY A 489 18.64 -16.58 2.83
C GLY A 489 19.17 -15.22 2.36
N LEU A 490 19.35 -15.01 1.05
CA LEU A 490 19.79 -13.73 0.46
C LEU A 490 18.76 -12.60 0.65
N THR A 491 17.51 -12.96 0.84
CA THR A 491 16.37 -12.02 1.01
C THR A 491 15.61 -12.26 2.31
N SER A 492 16.24 -12.96 3.27
CA SER A 492 15.72 -13.01 4.64
C SER A 492 15.61 -11.58 5.19
N LYS A 493 14.43 -11.28 5.74
CA LYS A 493 13.99 -9.97 6.23
C LYS A 493 15.10 -9.21 6.97
N LYS A 494 15.27 -7.92 6.62
CA LYS A 494 16.08 -6.89 7.31
C LYS A 494 17.60 -7.01 7.13
N GLY A 495 18.11 -6.38 6.06
CA GLY A 495 19.41 -5.69 6.07
C GLY A 495 20.63 -6.53 6.38
N LYS A 496 20.99 -7.43 5.46
CA LYS A 496 22.34 -8.03 5.42
C LYS A 496 22.98 -7.76 4.06
N ILE A 497 24.25 -7.37 4.11
CA ILE A 497 25.15 -7.30 2.97
C ILE A 497 25.24 -8.70 2.33
N ASN A 498 25.13 -8.78 0.99
CA ASN A 498 25.43 -10.01 0.25
C ASN A 498 26.90 -10.39 0.49
N SER A 499 27.17 -11.24 1.47
CA SER A 499 28.54 -11.68 1.77
C SER A 499 29.07 -12.58 0.65
N THR A 500 30.39 -12.65 0.49
CA THR A 500 31.06 -13.57 -0.46
C THR A 500 30.60 -15.02 -0.22
N GLU A 501 30.37 -15.40 1.05
CA GLU A 501 29.88 -16.72 1.43
C GLU A 501 28.46 -17.01 0.93
N GLN A 502 27.57 -16.01 0.93
CA GLN A 502 26.21 -16.17 0.40
C GLN A 502 26.18 -16.29 -1.12
N LYS A 503 27.09 -15.60 -1.83
CA LYS A 503 27.28 -15.78 -3.28
C LYS A 503 27.76 -17.20 -3.60
N ILE A 504 28.69 -17.74 -2.82
CA ILE A 504 29.19 -19.12 -2.97
C ILE A 504 28.06 -20.14 -2.72
N LYS A 505 27.22 -19.94 -1.69
CA LYS A 505 26.06 -20.81 -1.43
C LYS A 505 25.06 -20.81 -2.59
N LEU A 506 24.81 -19.65 -3.19
CA LEU A 506 23.93 -19.54 -4.37
C LEU A 506 24.58 -20.17 -5.62
N GLU A 507 25.89 -20.01 -5.79
CA GLU A 507 26.65 -20.64 -6.88
C GLU A 507 26.58 -22.16 -6.80
N ASN A 508 26.84 -22.73 -5.63
CA ASN A 508 26.71 -24.18 -5.38
C ASN A 508 25.27 -24.65 -5.63
N MET A 509 24.27 -23.88 -5.23
CA MET A 509 22.87 -24.22 -5.51
C MET A 509 22.55 -24.24 -7.00
N LEU A 510 23.01 -23.25 -7.77
CA LEU A 510 22.78 -23.20 -9.22
C LEU A 510 23.52 -24.31 -9.98
N ASN A 511 24.68 -24.77 -9.47
CA ASN A 511 25.39 -25.93 -10.04
C ASN A 511 24.56 -27.22 -9.93
N PHE A 512 23.92 -27.45 -8.78
CA PHE A 512 23.14 -28.67 -8.53
C PHE A 512 21.67 -28.58 -8.98
N LEU A 513 21.11 -27.37 -9.00
CA LEU A 513 19.76 -27.07 -9.50
C LEU A 513 19.85 -26.05 -10.66
N PRO A 514 20.15 -26.52 -11.89
CA PRO A 514 20.25 -25.63 -13.04
C PRO A 514 18.90 -24.98 -13.30
N ILE A 515 18.90 -23.64 -13.36
CA ILE A 515 17.76 -22.84 -13.78
C ILE A 515 18.00 -22.45 -15.24
N LEU A 516 17.12 -22.91 -16.12
CA LEU A 516 17.17 -22.64 -17.54
C LEU A 516 16.09 -21.62 -17.90
N GLY A 517 16.52 -20.41 -18.28
CA GLY A 517 15.65 -19.33 -18.75
C GLY A 517 15.51 -19.32 -20.27
N GLN A 518 14.28 -19.14 -20.76
CA GLN A 518 14.06 -18.83 -22.17
C GLN A 518 14.29 -17.33 -22.42
N TYR A 519 15.26 -17.03 -23.29
CA TYR A 519 15.50 -15.69 -23.79
C TYR A 519 15.38 -15.68 -25.31
N GLY A 520 14.33 -15.01 -25.81
CA GLY A 520 13.92 -15.07 -27.20
C GLY A 520 13.66 -16.52 -27.64
N ASN A 521 14.45 -16.99 -28.60
CA ASN A 521 14.34 -18.34 -29.16
C ASN A 521 15.40 -19.33 -28.59
N THR A 522 16.05 -19.06 -27.46
CA THR A 522 17.09 -19.94 -26.91
C THR A 522 16.99 -20.12 -25.40
N MET A 523 17.30 -21.34 -24.91
CA MET A 523 17.44 -21.61 -23.48
C MET A 523 18.87 -21.33 -23.02
N LYS A 524 19.03 -20.59 -21.92
CA LYS A 524 20.34 -20.33 -21.29
C LYS A 524 20.29 -20.60 -19.79
N GLU A 525 21.39 -21.11 -19.24
CA GLU A 525 21.56 -21.24 -17.79
C GLU A 525 21.72 -19.85 -17.14
N PHE A 526 21.11 -19.68 -15.98
CA PHE A 526 21.31 -18.51 -15.12
C PHE A 526 22.65 -18.60 -14.40
N SER A 527 23.40 -17.50 -14.39
CA SER A 527 24.54 -17.30 -13.48
C SER A 527 24.10 -16.49 -12.25
N VAL A 528 24.88 -16.57 -11.16
CA VAL A 528 24.65 -15.78 -9.93
C VAL A 528 24.53 -14.28 -10.25
N ASP A 529 25.43 -13.75 -11.06
CA ASP A 529 25.41 -12.32 -11.44
C ASP A 529 24.15 -11.95 -12.24
N ARG A 530 23.66 -12.84 -13.11
CA ARG A 530 22.42 -12.61 -13.86
C ARG A 530 21.19 -12.64 -12.94
N MET A 531 21.15 -13.55 -11.96
CA MET A 531 20.07 -13.60 -10.98
C MET A 531 20.04 -12.32 -10.13
N LEU A 532 21.20 -11.84 -9.66
CA LEU A 532 21.30 -10.59 -8.89
C LEU A 532 20.89 -9.37 -9.74
N THR A 533 21.25 -9.35 -11.03
CA THR A 533 20.84 -8.30 -11.96
C THR A 533 19.31 -8.27 -12.13
N ALA A 534 18.67 -9.44 -12.31
CA ALA A 534 17.22 -9.53 -12.43
C ALA A 534 16.49 -9.07 -11.15
N LEU A 535 17.02 -9.40 -9.97
CA LEU A 535 16.48 -8.93 -8.69
C LEU A 535 16.58 -7.41 -8.54
N LYS A 536 17.72 -6.81 -8.90
CA LYS A 536 17.90 -5.35 -8.87
C LYS A 536 16.96 -4.65 -9.84
N LYS A 537 16.70 -5.23 -11.01
CA LYS A 537 15.68 -4.74 -11.95
C LYS A 537 14.29 -4.76 -11.31
N ALA A 538 13.88 -5.85 -10.67
CA ALA A 538 12.60 -5.92 -9.98
C ALA A 538 12.48 -4.89 -8.83
N TYR A 539 13.56 -4.64 -8.09
CA TYR A 539 13.61 -3.59 -7.06
C TYR A 539 13.53 -2.18 -7.63
N ALA A 540 14.16 -1.93 -8.77
CA ALA A 540 14.09 -0.67 -9.49
C ALA A 540 12.67 -0.43 -10.05
N GLU A 541 12.03 -1.45 -10.61
CA GLU A 541 10.63 -1.37 -11.08
C GLU A 541 9.67 -1.04 -9.93
N LYS A 542 9.87 -1.65 -8.76
CA LYS A 542 9.11 -1.34 -7.53
C LYS A 542 9.36 0.10 -7.08
N ALA A 543 10.61 0.57 -7.10
CA ALA A 543 10.95 1.96 -6.77
C ALA A 543 10.25 2.96 -7.71
N VAL A 544 10.28 2.73 -9.03
CA VAL A 544 9.60 3.58 -10.01
C VAL A 544 8.08 3.58 -9.79
N ARG A 545 7.46 2.42 -9.61
CA ARG A 545 5.99 2.31 -9.40
C ARG A 545 5.53 3.07 -8.15
N THR A 546 6.35 3.11 -7.11
CA THR A 546 6.04 3.79 -5.85
C THR A 546 6.47 5.26 -5.84
N GLY A 547 6.99 5.79 -6.95
CA GLY A 547 7.49 7.16 -7.00
C GLY A 547 8.70 7.40 -6.09
N PHE A 548 9.56 6.40 -5.94
CA PHE A 548 10.75 6.38 -5.06
C PHE A 548 10.41 6.46 -3.56
N GLU A 549 9.21 6.03 -3.17
CA GLU A 549 8.81 5.92 -1.76
C GLU A 549 9.29 4.61 -1.12
N ASP A 550 9.55 3.55 -1.89
CA ASP A 550 9.96 2.25 -1.34
C ASP A 550 11.37 2.28 -0.69
N THR A 551 11.63 1.34 0.22
CA THR A 551 12.96 1.20 0.84
C THR A 551 14.02 0.67 -0.11
N SER A 552 13.64 0.06 -1.24
CA SER A 552 14.54 -0.60 -2.18
C SER A 552 15.60 0.30 -2.82
N LEU A 553 15.41 1.63 -2.77
CA LEU A 553 16.35 2.61 -3.31
C LEU A 553 17.57 2.85 -2.42
N TYR A 554 17.54 2.42 -1.15
CA TYR A 554 18.57 2.72 -0.16
C TYR A 554 19.39 1.48 0.20
N ASN A 555 20.67 1.69 0.44
CA ASN A 555 21.60 0.64 0.82
C ASN A 555 21.79 0.55 2.35
N ASP A 556 22.57 -0.44 2.78
CA ASP A 556 22.76 -0.74 4.20
C ASP A 556 23.81 0.15 4.90
N ASN A 557 24.45 1.12 4.23
CA ASN A 557 25.31 2.11 4.90
C ASN A 557 24.55 2.91 5.97
N LEU A 558 23.22 2.93 5.91
CA LEU A 558 22.34 3.48 6.94
C LEU A 558 22.39 2.74 8.29
N LEU A 559 23.02 1.57 8.35
CA LEU A 559 23.28 0.81 9.58
C LEU A 559 24.62 1.16 10.23
N MET A 560 25.54 1.81 9.48
CA MET A 560 26.90 2.13 9.87
C MET A 560 27.10 3.65 9.89
N LEU A 561 26.34 4.33 10.75
CA LEU A 561 26.33 5.80 10.84
C LEU A 561 27.32 6.30 11.90
N GLU A 562 28.13 7.29 11.54
CA GLU A 562 28.96 8.02 12.49
C GLU A 562 28.18 9.18 13.13
N GLN A 563 28.67 9.73 14.25
CA GLN A 563 28.03 10.87 14.90
C GLN A 563 27.90 12.09 13.97
N ALA A 564 28.90 12.29 13.10
CA ALA A 564 28.87 13.34 12.07
C ALA A 564 27.80 13.11 11.00
N ASP A 565 27.35 11.87 10.76
CA ASP A 565 26.25 11.58 9.85
C ASP A 565 24.89 11.90 10.48
N LEU A 566 24.75 11.67 11.80
CA LEU A 566 23.50 11.95 12.53
C LEU A 566 23.16 13.44 12.56
N THR A 567 24.16 14.30 12.78
CA THR A 567 23.97 15.75 12.75
C THR A 567 23.52 16.22 11.37
N LYS A 568 24.06 15.65 10.30
CA LYS A 568 23.63 15.93 8.92
C LYS A 568 22.18 15.50 8.69
N PHE A 569 21.77 14.33 9.18
CA PHE A 569 20.39 13.88 9.08
C PHE A 569 19.42 14.73 9.90
N GLU A 570 19.83 15.24 11.06
CA GLU A 570 19.06 16.22 11.83
C GLU A 570 18.84 17.51 11.03
N ASP A 571 19.88 18.02 10.38
CA ASP A 571 19.78 19.21 9.54
C ASP A 571 18.91 18.96 8.30
N LEU A 572 19.02 17.79 7.68
CA LEU A 572 18.14 17.39 6.59
C LEU A 572 16.69 17.26 7.05
N LYS A 573 16.45 16.73 8.26
CA LYS A 573 15.11 16.64 8.85
C LYS A 573 14.50 18.02 9.09
N LYS A 574 15.29 19.01 9.53
CA LYS A 574 14.85 20.41 9.68
C LYS A 574 14.47 21.02 8.33
N ILE A 575 15.21 20.69 7.27
CA ILE A 575 14.95 21.16 5.89
C ILE A 575 13.67 20.53 5.31
N VAL A 576 13.49 19.22 5.46
CA VAL A 576 12.39 18.47 4.83
C VAL A 576 11.04 18.71 5.52
N GLY A 577 11.03 19.09 6.81
CA GLY A 577 9.80 19.44 7.54
C GLY A 577 8.82 18.27 7.66
N SER A 578 8.88 17.49 8.74
CA SER A 578 7.99 16.33 8.90
C SER A 578 6.52 16.76 9.06
N SER A 579 5.65 16.28 8.17
CA SER A 579 4.19 16.46 8.16
C SER A 579 3.42 15.78 9.30
N LYS A 580 4.10 15.29 10.34
CA LYS A 580 3.53 15.02 11.68
C LYS A 580 4.59 15.28 12.75
N PRO A 581 4.26 15.98 13.86
CA PRO A 581 5.18 16.13 14.97
C PRO A 581 5.29 14.79 15.70
N THR A 582 6.20 13.94 15.26
CA THR A 582 6.67 12.85 16.11
C THR A 582 7.56 13.50 17.16
N LYS A 583 7.19 13.45 18.45
CA LYS A 583 8.02 13.96 19.55
C LYS A 583 9.48 13.58 19.30
N ALA A 584 10.37 14.56 19.41
CA ALA A 584 11.81 14.37 19.33
C ALA A 584 12.19 13.22 20.29
N ASN A 585 12.46 12.05 19.74
CA ASN A 585 13.24 11.05 20.45
C ASN A 585 14.67 11.33 20.01
N ASP A 586 15.50 11.70 20.97
CA ASP A 586 16.92 12.01 20.79
C ASP A 586 17.58 10.95 19.90
N PHE A 587 18.33 11.40 18.89
CA PHE A 587 19.21 10.51 18.14
C PHE A 587 20.20 9.95 19.15
N ILE A 588 20.13 8.64 19.41
CA ILE A 588 21.00 8.00 20.40
C ILE A 588 22.40 7.93 19.78
N ILE A 589 23.35 8.62 20.40
CA ILE A 589 24.78 8.47 20.12
C ILE A 589 25.17 7.08 20.61
N SER A 590 25.33 6.11 19.71
CA SER A 590 26.18 4.96 20.01
C SER A 590 27.58 5.31 19.53
N GLU A 591 28.54 5.39 20.45
CA GLU A 591 29.93 5.74 20.15
C GLU A 591 30.63 4.81 19.15
N ASN A 592 30.02 3.68 18.76
CA ASN A 592 30.50 2.83 17.68
C ASN A 592 29.30 2.19 16.96
N GLY A 593 29.39 2.04 15.63
CA GLY A 593 28.51 1.15 14.87
C GLY A 593 28.51 -0.26 15.46
N LEU A 594 27.51 -1.08 15.14
CA LEU A 594 27.48 -2.47 15.61
C LEU A 594 28.72 -3.20 15.08
N ASN A 595 29.55 -3.74 15.98
CA ASN A 595 30.56 -4.72 15.58
C ASN A 595 29.88 -6.09 15.38
N ASP A 596 30.52 -6.98 14.62
CA ASP A 596 29.96 -8.30 14.31
C ASP A 596 29.61 -9.10 15.57
N GLU A 597 30.38 -8.95 16.65
CA GLU A 597 30.10 -9.56 17.96
C GLU A 597 28.81 -9.07 18.63
N GLU A 598 28.53 -7.78 18.59
CA GLU A 598 27.30 -7.20 19.14
C GLU A 598 26.09 -7.59 18.30
N TYR A 599 26.27 -7.72 16.98
CA TYR A 599 25.25 -8.26 16.09
C TYR A 599 24.93 -9.71 16.43
N GLU A 600 25.94 -10.54 16.63
CA GLU A 600 25.78 -11.91 17.07
C GLU A 600 25.15 -12.02 18.46
N LYS A 601 25.58 -11.21 19.44
CA LYS A 601 25.03 -11.22 20.80
C LYS A 601 23.57 -10.78 20.83
N ALA A 602 23.22 -9.78 20.03
CA ALA A 602 21.84 -9.35 19.87
C ALA A 602 20.99 -10.42 19.16
N ALA A 603 21.52 -11.07 18.11
CA ALA A 603 20.86 -12.18 17.45
C ALA A 603 20.61 -13.32 18.45
N LYS A 604 21.66 -13.80 19.12
CA LYS A 604 21.63 -14.81 20.20
C LYS A 604 20.64 -14.44 21.32
N GLY A 605 20.53 -13.15 21.66
CA GLY A 605 19.57 -12.62 22.63
C GLY A 605 18.12 -12.53 22.12
N GLU A 606 17.90 -12.16 20.85
CA GLU A 606 16.55 -12.09 20.22
C GLU A 606 15.90 -13.48 20.25
N TYR A 607 16.71 -14.54 20.25
CA TYR A 607 16.31 -15.95 20.31
C TYR A 607 15.98 -16.48 21.72
N LYS A 608 16.20 -15.70 22.79
CA LYS A 608 15.86 -16.06 24.19
C LYS A 608 14.56 -15.40 24.69
N LYS A 609 13.81 -16.06 25.59
CA LYS A 609 12.66 -15.44 26.30
C LYS A 609 13.15 -14.23 27.10
N LYS A 610 12.33 -13.18 27.27
CA LYS A 610 12.75 -11.93 27.94
C LYS A 610 13.29 -12.15 29.36
N SER A 611 12.81 -13.19 30.04
CA SER A 611 13.25 -13.64 31.38
C SER A 611 14.62 -14.34 31.40
N GLU A 612 15.10 -14.82 30.25
CA GLU A 612 16.32 -15.67 30.12
C GLU A 612 17.47 -14.93 29.43
N ARG A 613 17.25 -13.69 29.01
CA ARG A 613 18.27 -12.85 28.38
C ARG A 613 19.24 -12.37 29.43
N THR A 614 20.53 -12.57 29.19
CA THR A 614 21.55 -11.89 29.99
C THR A 614 21.43 -10.38 29.80
N PRO A 615 21.83 -9.56 30.80
CA PRO A 615 21.79 -8.10 30.66
C PRO A 615 22.49 -7.59 29.39
N LYS A 616 23.62 -8.22 29.01
CA LYS A 616 24.39 -7.90 27.79
C LYS A 616 23.65 -8.25 26.49
N GLU A 617 22.90 -9.34 26.47
CA GLU A 617 22.09 -9.74 25.32
C GLU A 617 20.88 -8.84 25.15
N GLN A 618 20.17 -8.52 26.23
CA GLN A 618 19.06 -7.59 26.19
C GLN A 618 19.53 -6.18 25.76
N GLU A 619 20.69 -5.74 26.23
CA GLU A 619 21.34 -4.50 25.80
C GLU A 619 21.68 -4.51 24.30
N ALA A 620 22.24 -5.61 23.78
CA ALA A 620 22.55 -5.75 22.36
C ALA A 620 21.29 -5.78 21.47
N ILE A 621 20.22 -6.48 21.89
CA ILE A 621 18.92 -6.46 21.19
C ILE A 621 18.34 -5.05 21.16
N ASP A 622 18.36 -4.37 22.31
CA ASP A 622 17.83 -3.02 22.41
C ASP A 622 18.68 -2.05 21.56
N LYS A 623 19.99 -2.26 21.46
CA LYS A 623 20.89 -1.55 20.53
C LYS A 623 20.51 -1.80 19.07
N ILE A 624 20.30 -3.05 18.64
CA ILE A 624 19.83 -3.38 17.27
C ILE A 624 18.45 -2.79 16.98
N LYS A 625 17.49 -2.91 17.91
CA LYS A 625 16.14 -2.35 17.73
C LYS A 625 16.18 -0.84 17.60
N LYS A 626 17.00 -0.17 18.41
CA LYS A 626 17.28 1.27 18.31
C LYS A 626 17.88 1.62 16.94
N ILE A 627 18.90 0.89 16.48
CA ILE A 627 19.54 1.11 15.17
C ILE A 627 18.56 0.85 14.01
N ARG A 628 17.73 -0.19 14.06
CA ARG A 628 16.68 -0.44 13.06
C ARG A 628 15.64 0.69 13.04
N LYS A 629 15.23 1.20 14.21
CA LYS A 629 14.32 2.35 14.32
C LYS A 629 14.96 3.63 13.78
N GLN A 630 16.25 3.82 14.03
CA GLN A 630 17.05 4.92 13.52
C GLN A 630 17.16 4.85 11.99
N ARG A 631 17.52 3.69 11.42
CA ARG A 631 17.50 3.42 9.97
C ARG A 631 16.15 3.78 9.35
N ASN A 632 15.05 3.30 9.90
CA ASN A 632 13.71 3.61 9.37
C ASN A 632 13.41 5.12 9.40
N THR A 633 13.86 5.80 10.45
CA THR A 633 13.72 7.26 10.56
C THR A 633 14.57 7.96 9.49
N MET A 634 15.79 7.51 9.22
CA MET A 634 16.67 8.07 8.20
C MET A 634 16.13 7.84 6.80
N ILE A 635 15.64 6.62 6.51
CA ILE A 635 14.92 6.31 5.29
C ILE A 635 13.73 7.24 5.12
N SER A 636 12.95 7.49 6.18
CA SER A 636 11.83 8.44 6.11
C SER A 636 12.27 9.86 5.76
N ILE A 637 13.44 10.30 6.23
CA ILE A 637 14.01 11.62 5.90
C ILE A 637 14.47 11.64 4.43
N LEU A 638 15.22 10.61 3.99
CA LEU A 638 15.68 10.50 2.60
C LEU A 638 14.51 10.39 1.62
N ARG A 639 13.47 9.63 1.96
CA ARG A 639 12.22 9.54 1.19
C ARG A 639 11.61 10.90 0.94
N GLY A 640 11.62 11.76 1.95
CA GLY A 640 11.19 13.15 1.82
C GLY A 640 11.88 13.83 0.63
N VAL A 641 13.16 13.58 0.38
CA VAL A 641 13.88 14.11 -0.78
C VAL A 641 13.68 13.27 -2.05
N SER A 642 13.81 11.94 -1.96
CA SER A 642 13.91 11.03 -3.11
C SER A 642 12.67 11.01 -4.00
N ILE A 643 11.48 11.24 -3.44
CA ILE A 643 10.21 11.26 -4.19
C ILE A 643 10.16 12.33 -5.31
N ARG A 644 11.03 13.34 -5.27
CA ARG A 644 11.13 14.42 -6.27
C ARG A 644 12.03 14.10 -7.45
N ILE A 645 12.92 13.12 -7.29
CA ILE A 645 13.93 12.76 -8.27
C ILE A 645 13.32 12.20 -9.57
N PRO A 646 12.29 11.34 -9.56
CA PRO A 646 11.74 10.74 -10.79
C PRO A 646 11.31 11.75 -11.85
N MET A 647 10.72 12.88 -11.44
CA MET A 647 10.24 13.91 -12.36
C MET A 647 11.37 14.65 -13.07
N MET A 648 12.46 14.92 -12.35
CA MET A 648 13.65 15.49 -12.97
C MET A 648 14.31 14.48 -13.90
N ILE A 649 14.45 13.21 -13.50
CA ILE A 649 14.97 12.14 -14.38
C ILE A 649 14.17 12.02 -15.67
N TYR A 650 12.84 12.14 -15.59
CA TYR A 650 11.94 12.15 -16.75
C TYR A 650 12.28 13.29 -17.74
N GLY A 651 12.56 14.48 -17.23
CA GLY A 651 12.88 15.67 -18.03
C GLY A 651 14.34 15.77 -18.50
N MET A 652 15.24 14.94 -17.99
CA MET A 652 16.67 15.03 -18.35
C MET A 652 16.87 14.80 -19.85
N ASP A 653 17.64 15.70 -20.47
CA ASP A 653 18.06 15.57 -21.86
C ASP A 653 19.38 14.80 -21.95
N ILE A 654 19.28 13.47 -21.91
CA ILE A 654 20.40 12.53 -22.00
C ILE A 654 19.96 11.37 -22.89
N ASP A 655 20.87 10.87 -23.72
CA ASP A 655 20.65 9.65 -24.51
C ASP A 655 20.16 8.50 -23.61
N ILE A 656 19.13 7.80 -24.07
CA ILE A 656 18.43 6.74 -23.33
C ILE A 656 19.37 5.59 -22.97
N LYS A 657 20.43 5.37 -23.74
CA LYS A 657 21.44 4.33 -23.51
C LYS A 657 22.42 4.68 -22.40
N GLU A 658 22.61 5.97 -22.10
CA GLU A 658 23.55 6.39 -21.06
C GLU A 658 22.97 6.17 -19.66
N ASN A 659 23.80 5.68 -18.73
CA ASN A 659 23.39 5.48 -17.35
C ASN A 659 23.35 6.80 -16.58
N ILE A 660 22.30 7.00 -15.77
CA ILE A 660 22.17 8.14 -14.86
C ILE A 660 22.55 7.67 -13.45
N THR A 661 23.80 7.90 -13.06
CA THR A 661 24.23 7.72 -11.67
C THR A 661 23.70 8.85 -10.79
N VAL A 662 23.70 8.66 -9.47
CA VAL A 662 23.29 9.71 -8.52
C VAL A 662 24.15 10.98 -8.70
N SER A 663 25.46 10.84 -8.92
CA SER A 663 26.35 11.98 -9.16
C SER A 663 26.04 12.71 -10.46
N LYS A 664 25.80 11.95 -11.55
CA LYS A 664 25.45 12.53 -12.86
C LYS A 664 24.10 13.23 -12.82
N PHE A 665 23.14 12.71 -12.06
CA PHE A 665 21.88 13.38 -11.79
C PHE A 665 22.10 14.77 -11.17
N VAL A 666 22.89 14.85 -10.09
CA VAL A 666 23.15 16.12 -9.39
C VAL A 666 23.87 17.15 -10.28
N SER A 667 24.80 16.70 -11.12
CA SER A 667 25.56 17.61 -12.00
C SER A 667 24.75 18.16 -13.17
N MET A 668 23.77 17.40 -13.66
CA MET A 668 22.99 17.74 -14.87
C MET A 668 21.77 18.62 -14.57
N VAL A 669 21.26 18.63 -13.34
CA VAL A 669 20.16 19.53 -12.95
C VAL A 669 20.74 20.93 -12.71
N ASP A 670 20.19 21.97 -13.32
CA ASP A 670 20.63 23.36 -13.09
C ASP A 670 20.23 23.89 -11.69
N GLU A 671 20.83 25.00 -11.23
CA GLU A 671 20.58 25.53 -9.88
C GLU A 671 19.15 26.05 -9.67
N GLU A 672 18.53 26.62 -10.71
CA GLU A 672 17.18 27.17 -10.64
C GLU A 672 16.15 26.04 -10.52
N SER A 673 16.29 25.01 -11.37
CA SER A 673 15.51 23.77 -11.30
C SER A 673 15.75 23.03 -9.98
N TRP A 674 16.99 22.96 -9.49
CA TRP A 674 17.26 22.34 -8.19
C TRP A 674 16.48 23.04 -7.07
N THR A 675 16.53 24.38 -7.04
CA THR A 675 15.81 25.19 -6.06
C THR A 675 14.29 25.07 -6.20
N GLU A 676 13.79 24.86 -7.43
CA GLU A 676 12.37 24.71 -7.68
C GLU A 676 11.83 23.31 -7.33
N PHE A 677 12.56 22.24 -7.62
CA PHE A 677 12.05 20.88 -7.41
C PHE A 677 12.42 20.29 -6.04
N MET A 678 13.54 20.70 -5.43
CA MET A 678 14.03 20.16 -4.15
C MET A 678 13.55 20.95 -2.91
N PRO A 679 13.60 20.36 -1.70
CA PRO A 679 13.34 21.07 -0.45
C PRO A 679 14.19 22.33 -0.28
N LYS A 680 13.58 23.37 0.26
CA LYS A 680 14.22 24.68 0.42
C LYS A 680 15.37 24.59 1.42
N GLY A 681 16.55 25.05 1.03
CA GLY A 681 17.75 24.98 1.86
C GLY A 681 18.56 23.69 1.69
N LEU A 682 18.08 22.73 0.88
CA LEU A 682 18.87 21.59 0.42
C LEU A 682 19.69 22.00 -0.82
N THR A 683 20.96 22.34 -0.62
CA THR A 683 21.88 22.59 -1.75
C THR A 683 22.40 21.26 -2.34
N LYS A 684 22.90 21.29 -3.58
CA LYS A 684 23.53 20.12 -4.20
C LYS A 684 24.68 19.54 -3.36
N ASN A 685 25.49 20.41 -2.77
CA ASN A 685 26.59 20.01 -1.88
C ASN A 685 26.08 19.24 -0.66
N LYS A 686 25.02 19.73 -0.01
CA LYS A 686 24.39 19.01 1.11
C LYS A 686 23.80 17.67 0.67
N PHE A 687 23.18 17.61 -0.50
CA PHE A 687 22.64 16.35 -1.03
C PHE A 687 23.73 15.33 -1.33
N ASN A 688 24.88 15.77 -1.85
CA ASN A 688 26.03 14.91 -2.16
C ASN A 688 26.51 14.12 -0.93
N GLU A 689 26.39 14.69 0.28
CA GLU A 689 26.74 14.01 1.54
C GLU A 689 25.88 12.77 1.84
N PHE A 690 24.66 12.70 1.26
CA PHE A 690 23.74 11.58 1.44
C PHE A 690 23.77 10.55 0.30
N THR A 691 24.49 10.82 -0.79
CA THR A 691 24.52 9.93 -1.98
C THR A 691 25.05 8.54 -1.65
N LYS A 692 25.95 8.42 -0.67
CA LYS A 692 26.47 7.14 -0.16
C LYS A 692 25.40 6.19 0.41
N TYR A 693 24.20 6.69 0.72
CA TYR A 693 23.09 5.88 1.25
C TYR A 693 22.13 5.37 0.16
N TYR A 694 22.31 5.77 -1.10
CA TYR A 694 21.53 5.27 -2.22
C TYR A 694 22.17 4.02 -2.82
N ASP A 695 21.36 3.04 -3.21
CA ASP A 695 21.83 1.93 -4.05
C ASP A 695 22.01 2.46 -5.48
N GLY A 696 23.26 2.61 -5.91
CA GLY A 696 23.61 3.19 -7.20
C GLY A 696 23.11 2.37 -8.39
N GLU A 697 23.04 1.06 -8.28
CA GLU A 697 22.55 0.19 -9.37
C GLU A 697 21.03 0.25 -9.49
N VAL A 698 20.32 0.18 -8.36
CA VAL A 698 18.85 0.36 -8.36
C VAL A 698 18.48 1.74 -8.87
N PHE A 699 19.22 2.79 -8.50
CA PHE A 699 18.98 4.15 -8.99
C PHE A 699 19.18 4.27 -10.52
N VAL A 700 20.29 3.73 -11.04
CA VAL A 700 20.58 3.72 -12.49
C VAL A 700 19.50 2.98 -13.27
N GLU A 701 19.11 1.80 -12.79
CA GLU A 701 18.10 0.98 -13.45
C GLU A 701 16.71 1.62 -13.36
N ALA A 702 16.36 2.24 -12.23
CA ALA A 702 15.11 2.98 -12.08
C ALA A 702 15.04 4.16 -13.06
N GLY A 703 16.13 4.90 -13.22
CA GLY A 703 16.21 5.98 -14.20
C GLY A 703 16.18 5.49 -15.65
N ARG A 704 16.69 4.30 -15.93
CA ARG A 704 16.55 3.64 -17.23
C ARG A 704 15.10 3.24 -17.50
N ILE A 705 14.41 2.62 -16.53
CA ILE A 705 13.01 2.19 -16.64
C ILE A 705 12.09 3.38 -16.94
N ILE A 706 12.24 4.51 -16.23
CA ILE A 706 11.43 5.72 -16.47
C ILE A 706 11.58 6.17 -17.92
N ARG A 707 12.81 6.33 -18.40
CA ARG A 707 13.08 6.82 -19.76
C ARG A 707 12.66 5.83 -20.85
N GLN A 708 12.86 4.53 -20.63
CA GLN A 708 12.40 3.49 -21.56
C GLN A 708 10.88 3.42 -21.66
N LYS A 709 10.14 3.57 -20.55
CA LYS A 709 8.67 3.66 -20.60
C LYS A 709 8.21 4.82 -21.45
N VAL A 710 8.76 6.02 -21.21
CA VAL A 710 8.41 7.21 -22.00
C VAL A 710 8.71 7.00 -23.47
N LYS A 711 9.88 6.43 -23.81
CA LYS A 711 10.21 6.08 -25.20
C LYS A 711 9.21 5.10 -25.81
N SER A 712 8.79 4.08 -25.06
CA SER A 712 7.80 3.11 -25.57
C SER A 712 6.43 3.74 -25.84
N TYR A 713 6.13 4.89 -25.24
CA TYR A 713 4.88 5.60 -25.47
C TYR A 713 4.90 6.42 -26.76
N ASP A 714 6.07 6.63 -27.37
CA ASP A 714 6.21 7.39 -28.61
C ASP A 714 5.60 6.65 -29.80
N ASP A 715 5.46 5.33 -29.72
CA ASP A 715 4.86 4.50 -30.78
C ASP A 715 3.33 4.37 -30.66
N LEU A 716 2.72 4.95 -29.62
CA LEU A 716 1.28 4.88 -29.36
C LEU A 716 0.51 5.99 -30.10
N ASP A 717 -0.80 5.75 -30.34
CA ASP A 717 -1.73 6.81 -30.74
C ASP A 717 -1.75 7.94 -29.68
N VAL A 718 -1.99 9.17 -30.12
CA VAL A 718 -1.93 10.38 -29.28
C VAL A 718 -2.82 10.28 -28.04
N ILE A 719 -4.06 9.81 -28.17
CA ILE A 719 -5.00 9.76 -27.04
C ILE A 719 -4.51 8.74 -26.00
N TYR A 720 -4.12 7.56 -26.46
CA TYR A 720 -3.61 6.50 -25.60
C TYR A 720 -2.23 6.85 -25.00
N ARG A 721 -1.39 7.59 -25.75
CA ARG A 721 -0.14 8.16 -25.24
C ARG A 721 -0.42 9.13 -24.09
N THR A 722 -1.41 10.01 -24.24
CA THR A 722 -1.82 10.95 -23.18
C THR A 722 -2.24 10.21 -21.91
N GLU A 723 -3.02 9.13 -22.03
CA GLU A 723 -3.36 8.28 -20.88
C GLU A 723 -2.13 7.68 -20.21
N LYS A 724 -1.19 7.13 -20.97
CA LYS A 724 0.03 6.51 -20.42
C LYS A 724 1.00 7.50 -19.80
N ILE A 725 1.07 8.71 -20.33
CA ILE A 725 1.82 9.81 -19.74
C ILE A 725 1.14 10.24 -18.43
N ALA A 726 -0.19 10.40 -18.42
CA ALA A 726 -0.94 10.73 -17.21
C ALA A 726 -0.80 9.66 -16.11
N GLU A 727 -0.85 8.37 -16.48
CA GLU A 727 -0.61 7.23 -15.58
C GLU A 727 0.79 7.29 -14.97
N LEU A 728 1.81 7.60 -15.79
CA LEU A 728 3.19 7.75 -15.31
C LEU A 728 3.33 8.92 -14.34
N PHE A 729 2.78 10.10 -14.66
CA PHE A 729 2.78 11.25 -13.75
C PHE A 729 2.00 10.97 -12.46
N GLY A 730 0.97 10.11 -12.49
CA GLY A 730 0.27 9.62 -11.31
C GLY A 730 1.15 8.81 -10.34
N SER A 731 2.24 8.21 -10.82
CA SER A 731 3.24 7.52 -9.98
C SER A 731 4.23 8.48 -9.29
N PHE A 732 4.37 9.72 -9.78
CA PHE A 732 5.27 10.70 -9.20
C PHE A 732 4.61 11.43 -8.02
N LYS A 733 5.39 11.75 -6.99
CA LYS A 733 4.89 12.43 -5.77
C LYS A 733 5.64 13.74 -5.55
N ASN A 734 4.93 14.81 -5.20
CA ASN A 734 5.55 16.04 -4.72
C ASN A 734 4.72 16.68 -3.59
N PRO A 735 5.13 16.53 -2.32
CA PRO A 735 4.29 16.90 -1.17
C PRO A 735 4.35 18.38 -0.77
N ASP A 736 5.36 19.15 -1.21
CA ASP A 736 5.61 20.49 -0.66
C ASP A 736 5.13 21.63 -1.56
N LYS A 737 4.70 21.33 -2.79
CA LYS A 737 4.37 22.36 -3.78
C LYS A 737 3.14 21.95 -4.60
N GLU A 738 2.00 22.49 -4.18
CA GLU A 738 0.70 22.50 -4.91
C GLU A 738 0.89 23.02 -6.35
N THR A 739 1.92 23.85 -6.53
CA THR A 739 2.29 24.49 -7.78
C THR A 739 3.43 23.80 -8.51
N VAL A 740 3.93 22.61 -8.15
CA VAL A 740 4.95 21.92 -8.99
C VAL A 740 4.37 20.77 -9.79
N LEU A 741 3.40 20.04 -9.23
CA LEU A 741 2.67 19.02 -9.95
C LEU A 741 1.17 19.23 -9.74
N THR A 742 0.50 19.83 -10.73
CA THR A 742 -0.96 19.80 -10.79
C THR A 742 -1.37 18.38 -11.20
N PRO A 743 -2.09 17.61 -10.38
CA PRO A 743 -2.48 16.25 -10.74
C PRO A 743 -3.36 16.23 -12.00
N TRP A 744 -3.27 15.17 -12.81
CA TRP A 744 -4.04 15.04 -14.06
C TRP A 744 -5.56 15.17 -13.84
N ARG A 745 -6.06 14.61 -12.74
CA ARG A 745 -7.45 14.76 -12.28
C ARG A 745 -7.85 16.23 -12.16
N ILE A 746 -6.99 17.06 -11.58
CA ILE A 746 -7.27 18.48 -11.35
C ILE A 746 -7.22 19.30 -12.63
N VAL A 747 -6.30 18.97 -13.55
CA VAL A 747 -6.27 19.58 -14.89
C VAL A 747 -7.58 19.29 -15.63
N ASN A 748 -8.06 18.04 -15.61
CA ASN A 748 -9.34 17.66 -16.20
C ASN A 748 -10.51 18.39 -15.51
N MET A 749 -10.57 18.37 -14.18
CA MET A 749 -11.61 19.06 -13.42
C MET A 749 -11.71 20.55 -13.76
N HIS A 750 -10.57 21.25 -13.80
CA HIS A 750 -10.53 22.67 -14.11
C HIS A 750 -10.97 22.93 -15.55
N LEU A 751 -10.31 22.32 -16.55
CA LEU A 751 -10.54 22.66 -17.95
C LEU A 751 -11.87 22.14 -18.49
N ILE A 752 -12.31 20.95 -18.10
CA ILE A 752 -13.66 20.44 -18.46
C ILE A 752 -14.75 21.32 -17.85
N SER A 753 -14.55 21.85 -16.64
CA SER A 753 -15.53 22.73 -16.01
C SER A 753 -15.69 24.06 -16.74
N THR A 754 -14.63 24.63 -17.31
CA THR A 754 -14.63 25.99 -17.87
C THR A 754 -14.69 26.04 -19.41
N ILE A 755 -13.88 25.24 -20.11
CA ILE A 755 -13.74 25.30 -21.58
C ILE A 755 -14.19 24.01 -22.29
N GLY A 756 -14.47 22.95 -21.55
CA GLY A 756 -14.86 21.63 -22.10
C GLY A 756 -13.67 20.89 -22.72
N GLY A 757 -13.94 19.98 -23.66
CA GLY A 757 -12.93 19.19 -24.37
C GLY A 757 -12.99 17.70 -24.06
N LEU A 758 -11.87 16.99 -24.26
CA LEU A 758 -11.80 15.54 -24.09
C LEU A 758 -11.53 15.17 -22.62
N SER A 759 -12.55 14.68 -21.91
CA SER A 759 -12.43 14.21 -20.52
C SER A 759 -11.86 12.80 -20.47
N PHE A 760 -10.91 12.58 -19.54
CA PHE A 760 -10.29 11.28 -19.25
C PHE A 760 -10.80 10.62 -17.97
N PHE A 761 -11.86 11.18 -17.37
CA PHE A 761 -12.50 10.66 -16.18
C PHE A 761 -14.01 10.61 -16.38
N ASP A 762 -14.71 9.88 -15.52
CA ASP A 762 -16.17 9.98 -15.39
C ASP A 762 -16.63 11.41 -15.01
N ASN A 763 -17.94 11.66 -15.09
CA ASN A 763 -18.54 12.96 -14.80
C ASN A 763 -18.27 13.48 -13.37
N ASN A 764 -17.85 12.59 -12.45
CA ASN A 764 -17.53 12.93 -11.07
C ASN A 764 -16.01 13.07 -10.83
N PHE A 765 -15.19 12.89 -11.86
CA PHE A 765 -13.73 12.88 -11.81
C PHE A 765 -13.15 11.88 -10.80
N GLN A 766 -13.78 10.70 -10.68
CA GLN A 766 -13.41 9.64 -9.73
C GLN A 766 -12.69 8.49 -10.41
N ASN A 767 -13.21 8.02 -11.55
CA ASN A 767 -12.69 6.84 -12.22
C ASN A 767 -12.22 7.17 -13.64
N THR A 768 -11.09 6.56 -14.04
CA THR A 768 -10.59 6.59 -15.43
C THR A 768 -11.06 5.38 -16.24
N THR A 769 -11.67 4.38 -15.59
CA THR A 769 -12.20 3.17 -16.24
C THR A 769 -13.55 2.76 -15.64
N ILE A 770 -14.46 2.27 -16.48
CA ILE A 770 -15.75 1.67 -16.09
C ILE A 770 -15.84 0.34 -16.85
N ASP A 771 -16.12 -0.76 -16.14
CA ASP A 771 -16.20 -2.12 -16.69
C ASP A 771 -14.97 -2.53 -17.51
N GLY A 772 -13.78 -2.10 -17.06
CA GLY A 772 -12.50 -2.40 -17.71
C GLY A 772 -12.22 -1.60 -18.99
N LYS A 773 -13.09 -0.67 -19.37
CA LYS A 773 -12.88 0.24 -20.52
C LYS A 773 -12.48 1.64 -20.06
N PRO A 774 -11.53 2.31 -20.74
CA PRO A 774 -11.24 3.72 -20.49
C PRO A 774 -12.48 4.61 -20.60
N VAL A 775 -12.65 5.52 -19.65
CA VAL A 775 -13.71 6.54 -19.66
C VAL A 775 -13.15 7.78 -20.33
N ILE A 776 -13.16 7.77 -21.65
CA ILE A 776 -12.79 8.93 -22.46
C ILE A 776 -14.03 9.42 -23.18
N HIS A 777 -14.42 10.68 -22.97
CA HIS A 777 -15.60 11.25 -23.60
C HIS A 777 -15.45 12.75 -23.82
N TRP A 778 -16.11 13.25 -24.87
CA TRP A 778 -16.16 14.67 -25.15
C TRP A 778 -17.18 15.37 -24.26
N THR A 779 -16.80 16.49 -23.66
CA THR A 779 -17.69 17.37 -22.89
C THR A 779 -17.82 18.71 -23.59
N GLU A 780 -19.05 19.10 -23.90
CA GLU A 780 -19.35 20.37 -24.56
C GLU A 780 -19.70 21.46 -23.53
N LYS A 781 -19.13 22.64 -23.73
CA LYS A 781 -19.50 23.92 -23.09
C LYS A 781 -19.88 24.92 -24.17
N TYR A 782 -20.45 26.06 -23.77
CA TYR A 782 -20.92 27.08 -24.71
C TYR A 782 -19.78 27.65 -25.59
N ASN A 783 -18.55 27.66 -25.09
CA ASN A 783 -17.35 28.18 -25.74
C ASN A 783 -16.51 27.09 -26.44
N THR A 784 -16.73 25.80 -26.15
CA THR A 784 -15.90 24.67 -26.62
C THR A 784 -15.73 24.66 -28.14
N ALA A 785 -16.82 24.77 -28.90
CA ALA A 785 -16.78 24.81 -30.37
C ALA A 785 -15.95 25.97 -30.94
N SER A 786 -15.85 27.10 -30.21
CA SER A 786 -15.05 28.26 -30.62
C SER A 786 -13.58 28.18 -30.20
N ILE A 787 -13.26 27.28 -29.26
CA ILE A 787 -11.93 27.10 -28.68
C ILE A 787 -11.14 26.01 -29.42
N TYR A 788 -11.78 24.89 -29.78
CA TYR A 788 -11.07 23.77 -30.41
C TYR A 788 -11.14 23.85 -31.94
N THR A 789 -10.51 24.89 -32.50
CA THR A 789 -10.38 25.11 -33.96
C THR A 789 -8.90 25.09 -34.38
N SER A 790 -8.62 24.86 -35.67
CA SER A 790 -7.25 24.77 -36.20
C SER A 790 -6.41 26.02 -36.00
N ASP A 791 -7.04 27.18 -35.83
CA ASP A 791 -6.35 28.47 -35.80
C ASP A 791 -6.15 28.99 -34.36
N THR A 792 -6.71 28.30 -33.35
CA THR A 792 -6.68 28.76 -31.96
C THR A 792 -5.31 28.58 -31.34
N LYS A 793 -4.79 29.63 -30.70
CA LYS A 793 -3.50 29.61 -30.01
C LYS A 793 -3.68 29.60 -28.49
N PHE A 794 -3.18 28.55 -27.86
CA PHE A 794 -3.24 28.33 -26.42
C PHE A 794 -1.93 28.71 -25.75
N LEU A 795 -2.01 29.38 -24.59
CA LEU A 795 -0.85 29.69 -23.76
C LEU A 795 -1.01 29.14 -22.34
N ASP A 796 -0.04 28.33 -21.90
CA ASP A 796 0.22 28.09 -20.47
C ASP A 796 1.35 29.01 -20.00
N MET A 797 1.00 30.08 -19.26
CA MET A 797 1.95 31.09 -18.81
C MET A 797 2.94 30.60 -17.73
N ASN A 798 2.77 29.39 -17.19
CA ASN A 798 3.64 28.85 -16.15
C ASN A 798 3.60 27.31 -16.15
N THR A 799 4.02 26.70 -17.26
CA THR A 799 4.08 25.24 -17.36
C THR A 799 5.14 24.67 -16.42
N LYS A 800 4.80 23.55 -15.78
CA LYS A 800 5.72 22.76 -14.94
C LYS A 800 5.93 21.38 -15.55
N THR A 801 4.88 20.58 -15.56
CA THR A 801 4.90 19.21 -16.07
C THR A 801 4.37 19.07 -17.49
N GLY A 802 3.84 20.15 -18.06
CA GLY A 802 3.21 20.14 -19.38
C GLY A 802 1.81 19.50 -19.43
N LEU A 803 1.18 19.20 -18.29
CA LEU A 803 -0.14 18.55 -18.30
C LEU A 803 -1.26 19.47 -18.81
N TYR A 804 -1.23 20.78 -18.53
CA TYR A 804 -2.16 21.74 -19.13
C TYR A 804 -2.04 21.76 -20.66
N PRO A 805 -0.86 22.03 -21.24
CA PRO A 805 -0.70 22.00 -22.69
C PRO A 805 -1.01 20.63 -23.29
N LEU A 806 -0.71 19.52 -22.60
CA LEU A 806 -1.06 18.17 -23.06
C LEU A 806 -2.58 17.97 -23.18
N PHE A 807 -3.36 18.44 -22.21
CA PHE A 807 -4.82 18.33 -22.23
C PHE A 807 -5.42 19.10 -23.41
N VAL A 808 -5.04 20.36 -23.59
CA VAL A 808 -5.58 21.19 -24.67
C VAL A 808 -5.12 20.69 -26.04
N ALA A 809 -3.86 20.27 -26.18
CA ALA A 809 -3.33 19.68 -27.41
C ALA A 809 -4.08 18.40 -27.77
N THR A 810 -4.30 17.50 -26.81
CA THR A 810 -5.00 16.24 -27.06
C THR A 810 -6.47 16.46 -27.42
N SER A 811 -7.13 17.42 -26.75
CA SER A 811 -8.51 17.79 -27.05
C SER A 811 -8.64 18.40 -28.45
N LEU A 812 -7.71 19.28 -28.84
CA LEU A 812 -7.68 19.87 -30.17
C LEU A 812 -7.39 18.80 -31.24
N TYR A 813 -6.40 17.93 -31.01
CA TYR A 813 -6.11 16.80 -31.89
C TYR A 813 -7.34 15.91 -32.09
N ALA A 814 -8.01 15.52 -31.02
CA ALA A 814 -9.21 14.67 -31.11
C ALA A 814 -10.30 15.33 -31.97
N LYS A 815 -10.49 16.65 -31.83
CA LYS A 815 -11.49 17.39 -32.61
C LYS A 815 -11.12 17.52 -34.09
N LEU A 816 -9.87 17.86 -34.38
CA LEU A 816 -9.39 17.96 -35.76
C LEU A 816 -9.33 16.59 -36.44
N PHE A 817 -8.97 15.54 -35.70
CA PHE A 817 -8.97 14.17 -36.18
C PHE A 817 -10.37 13.71 -36.55
N GLU A 818 -11.38 13.99 -35.71
CA GLU A 818 -12.80 13.70 -36.01
C GLU A 818 -13.23 14.38 -37.34
N SER A 819 -12.89 15.65 -37.51
CA SER A 819 -13.20 16.39 -38.75
C SER A 819 -12.53 15.76 -39.98
N LEU A 820 -11.23 15.46 -39.89
CA LEU A 820 -10.47 14.81 -40.96
C LEU A 820 -11.03 13.42 -41.28
N ASN A 821 -11.46 12.68 -40.25
CA ASN A 821 -11.96 11.32 -40.38
C ASN A 821 -13.30 11.29 -41.12
N ASN A 822 -14.15 12.27 -40.83
CA ASN A 822 -15.41 12.48 -41.54
C ASN A 822 -15.18 12.89 -43.00
N GLN A 823 -14.23 13.79 -43.27
CA GLN A 823 -13.88 14.21 -44.63
C GLN A 823 -13.33 13.06 -45.49
N LYS A 824 -12.52 12.17 -44.89
CA LYS A 824 -11.88 11.04 -45.59
C LYS A 824 -12.62 9.70 -45.45
N ALA A 825 -13.84 9.72 -44.91
CA ALA A 825 -14.68 8.55 -44.70
C ALA A 825 -13.94 7.37 -44.02
N GLY A 826 -13.19 7.65 -42.95
CA GLY A 826 -12.47 6.61 -42.20
C GLY A 826 -11.07 6.24 -42.70
N LYS A 827 -10.63 6.79 -43.84
CA LYS A 827 -9.35 6.43 -44.48
C LYS A 827 -8.22 7.40 -44.12
N ILE A 828 -7.85 7.46 -42.84
CA ILE A 828 -6.68 8.24 -42.38
C ILE A 828 -5.49 7.31 -42.18
N SER A 829 -4.36 7.65 -42.77
CA SER A 829 -3.07 6.97 -42.58
C SER A 829 -2.38 7.38 -41.27
N VAL A 830 -1.48 6.54 -40.75
CA VAL A 830 -0.70 6.84 -39.54
C VAL A 830 0.18 8.10 -39.73
N GLU A 831 0.70 8.32 -40.94
CA GLU A 831 1.49 9.51 -41.26
C GLU A 831 0.68 10.80 -41.13
N GLU A 832 -0.58 10.79 -41.55
CA GLU A 832 -1.47 11.94 -41.42
C GLU A 832 -1.82 12.23 -39.95
N GLN A 833 -1.99 11.20 -39.12
CA GLN A 833 -2.17 11.37 -37.67
C GLN A 833 -0.94 12.01 -37.02
N ILE A 834 0.26 11.54 -37.38
CA ILE A 834 1.52 12.10 -36.90
C ILE A 834 1.67 13.56 -37.35
N ASN A 835 1.36 13.88 -38.59
CA ASN A 835 1.45 15.25 -39.11
C ASN A 835 0.42 16.17 -38.47
N LEU A 836 -0.80 15.69 -38.24
CA LEU A 836 -1.81 16.46 -37.50
C LEU A 836 -1.36 16.77 -36.08
N TRP A 837 -0.76 15.80 -35.37
CA TRP A 837 -0.23 16.04 -34.02
C TRP A 837 0.92 17.05 -34.02
N LYS A 838 1.86 16.93 -34.97
CA LYS A 838 2.94 17.92 -35.14
C LYS A 838 2.40 19.32 -35.37
N GLN A 839 1.43 19.46 -36.29
CA GLN A 839 0.79 20.72 -36.60
C GLN A 839 0.14 21.32 -35.34
N VAL A 840 -0.61 20.51 -34.58
CA VAL A 840 -1.21 20.98 -33.32
C VAL A 840 -0.14 21.53 -32.36
N LEU A 841 0.96 20.81 -32.16
CA LEU A 841 2.02 21.25 -31.25
C LEU A 841 2.76 22.51 -31.74
N GLU A 842 2.95 22.66 -33.05
CA GLU A 842 3.71 23.75 -33.66
C GLU A 842 2.88 25.03 -33.87
N GLU A 843 1.61 24.91 -34.22
CA GLU A 843 0.76 26.06 -34.57
C GLU A 843 -0.15 26.52 -33.43
N ASN A 844 -0.55 25.62 -32.52
CA ASN A 844 -1.59 25.91 -31.52
C ASN A 844 -1.08 25.99 -30.09
N ILE A 845 0.03 25.33 -29.73
CA ILE A 845 0.44 25.16 -28.33
C ILE A 845 1.65 26.02 -27.99
N TYR A 846 1.46 26.92 -27.03
CA TYR A 846 2.50 27.80 -26.48
C TYR A 846 2.58 27.62 -24.95
N ALA A 847 3.79 27.60 -24.41
CA ALA A 847 3.97 27.46 -22.97
C ALA A 847 5.24 28.15 -22.47
N ILE A 848 5.14 28.80 -21.31
CA ILE A 848 6.27 29.42 -20.63
C ILE A 848 6.63 28.60 -19.40
N ALA A 849 7.82 28.01 -19.43
CA ALA A 849 8.37 27.26 -18.31
C ALA A 849 9.03 28.19 -17.30
N LYS A 850 8.91 27.84 -16.02
CA LYS A 850 9.57 28.57 -14.93
C LYS A 850 11.07 28.27 -14.81
N THR A 851 11.52 27.10 -15.25
CA THR A 851 12.93 26.70 -15.18
C THR A 851 13.33 25.92 -16.45
N PRO A 852 14.64 25.80 -16.76
CA PRO A 852 15.10 25.00 -17.89
C PRO A 852 14.62 23.53 -17.83
N MET A 853 14.62 22.91 -16.65
CA MET A 853 14.08 21.55 -16.47
C MET A 853 12.57 21.48 -16.70
N ALA A 854 11.79 22.49 -16.30
CA ALA A 854 10.35 22.52 -16.58
C ALA A 854 10.07 22.62 -18.10
N LYS A 855 10.92 23.31 -18.86
CA LYS A 855 10.87 23.35 -20.33
C LYS A 855 11.08 21.95 -20.91
N THR A 856 12.15 21.26 -20.52
CA THR A 856 12.44 19.91 -21.05
C THR A 856 11.42 18.86 -20.59
N ILE A 857 10.89 18.96 -19.36
CA ILE A 857 9.77 18.11 -18.90
C ILE A 857 8.53 18.35 -19.78
N THR A 858 8.16 19.60 -20.04
CA THR A 858 6.99 19.94 -20.87
C THR A 858 7.13 19.41 -22.29
N GLN A 859 8.31 19.59 -22.89
CA GLN A 859 8.67 19.04 -24.20
C GLN A 859 8.52 17.51 -24.23
N ARG A 860 9.11 16.81 -23.25
CA ARG A 860 9.00 15.36 -23.10
C ARG A 860 7.54 14.91 -22.96
N THR A 861 6.73 15.66 -22.21
CA THR A 861 5.30 15.39 -22.04
C THR A 861 4.53 15.47 -23.35
N LEU A 862 4.84 16.42 -24.23
CA LEU A 862 4.10 16.61 -25.48
C LEU A 862 4.58 15.68 -26.61
N TYR A 863 5.88 15.52 -26.82
CA TYR A 863 6.42 14.78 -27.97
C TYR A 863 7.41 13.65 -27.64
N GLY A 864 7.74 13.46 -26.36
CA GLY A 864 8.59 12.34 -25.91
C GLY A 864 10.03 12.47 -26.36
N TYR A 865 10.57 11.46 -27.04
CA TYR A 865 11.94 11.46 -27.59
C TYR A 865 11.98 11.75 -29.10
N LYS A 866 10.88 12.22 -29.66
CA LYS A 866 10.81 12.65 -31.07
C LYS A 866 11.40 14.06 -31.22
N GLU A 867 11.85 14.41 -32.42
CA GLU A 867 12.37 15.76 -32.71
C GLU A 867 11.27 16.57 -33.39
N TYR A 868 10.39 17.19 -32.60
CA TYR A 868 9.31 18.06 -33.09
C TYR A 868 9.58 19.52 -32.71
N SER A 869 9.18 20.44 -33.57
CA SER A 869 9.14 21.87 -33.25
C SER A 869 8.11 22.12 -32.14
N THR A 870 8.45 22.98 -31.18
CA THR A 870 7.53 23.37 -30.10
C THR A 870 7.73 24.83 -29.71
N ASN A 871 6.66 25.51 -29.33
CA ASN A 871 6.72 26.87 -28.78
C ASN A 871 6.75 26.85 -27.25
N ILE A 872 7.78 26.22 -26.68
CA ILE A 872 7.94 26.14 -25.22
C ILE A 872 9.20 26.92 -24.85
N GLU A 873 9.01 28.04 -24.16
CA GLU A 873 10.09 28.94 -23.80
C GLU A 873 10.33 29.03 -22.30
N PHE A 874 11.58 29.26 -21.92
CA PHE A 874 11.95 29.55 -20.55
C PHE A 874 12.37 31.02 -20.49
N ILE A 875 11.63 31.82 -19.72
CA ILE A 875 11.90 33.25 -19.53
C ILE A 875 12.48 33.43 -18.13
N GLU A 876 13.78 33.71 -18.08
CA GLU A 876 14.50 33.92 -16.82
C GLU A 876 13.88 35.06 -16.02
N SER A 877 13.67 34.84 -14.72
CA SER A 877 13.15 35.84 -13.78
C SER A 877 11.76 36.43 -14.12
N LEU A 878 10.95 35.79 -14.96
CA LEU A 878 9.61 36.30 -15.33
C LEU A 878 8.74 36.64 -14.11
N THR A 879 8.80 35.82 -13.05
CA THR A 879 8.03 36.08 -11.81
C THR A 879 8.41 37.40 -11.15
N LYS A 880 9.71 37.73 -11.15
CA LYS A 880 10.23 38.98 -10.58
C LYS A 880 9.81 40.17 -11.45
N GLU A 881 9.93 40.03 -12.77
CA GLU A 881 9.53 41.07 -13.73
C GLU A 881 8.04 41.40 -13.63
N LEU A 882 7.17 40.38 -13.57
CA LEU A 882 5.72 40.56 -13.39
C LEU A 882 5.36 41.23 -12.06
N LYS A 883 6.21 41.07 -11.03
CA LYS A 883 6.03 41.73 -9.72
C LYS A 883 6.46 43.18 -9.75
N GLU A 884 7.52 43.51 -10.49
CA GLU A 884 8.00 44.89 -10.65
C GLU A 884 7.12 45.69 -11.62
N SER A 885 6.73 45.10 -12.75
CA SER A 885 5.84 45.70 -13.74
C SER A 885 5.18 44.61 -14.60
N VAL A 886 3.85 44.50 -14.50
CA VAL A 886 3.06 43.56 -15.32
C VAL A 886 3.32 43.79 -16.81
N ASN A 887 3.32 45.04 -17.27
CA ASN A 887 3.53 45.38 -18.68
C ASN A 887 4.90 44.97 -19.18
N HIS A 888 5.95 45.13 -18.37
CA HIS A 888 7.29 44.68 -18.75
C HIS A 888 7.35 43.15 -18.88
N GLY A 889 6.71 42.42 -17.95
CA GLY A 889 6.60 40.97 -18.05
C GLY A 889 5.81 40.52 -19.29
N VAL A 890 4.73 41.22 -19.64
CA VAL A 890 3.93 40.96 -20.86
C VAL A 890 4.76 41.16 -22.12
N ILE A 891 5.51 42.27 -22.23
CA ILE A 891 6.42 42.51 -23.36
C ILE A 891 7.41 41.36 -23.54
N LYS A 892 8.02 40.87 -22.45
CA LYS A 892 8.93 39.71 -22.53
C LYS A 892 8.23 38.43 -23.01
N ILE A 893 6.97 38.23 -22.64
CA ILE A 893 6.17 37.09 -23.11
C ILE A 893 5.91 37.21 -24.61
N GLU A 894 5.52 38.39 -25.08
CA GLU A 894 5.29 38.66 -26.51
C GLU A 894 6.58 38.50 -27.31
N GLU A 895 7.70 39.07 -26.85
CA GLU A 895 9.02 38.93 -27.47
C GLU A 895 9.47 37.47 -27.58
N ALA A 896 9.23 36.65 -26.55
CA ALA A 896 9.61 35.23 -26.53
C ALA A 896 8.94 34.40 -27.62
N PHE A 897 7.76 34.83 -28.11
CA PHE A 897 7.01 34.12 -29.14
C PHE A 897 6.86 34.92 -30.44
N GLY A 898 7.60 36.03 -30.62
CA GLY A 898 7.54 36.85 -31.83
C GLY A 898 6.21 37.57 -32.01
N GLU A 899 5.68 38.18 -30.95
CA GLU A 899 4.43 38.97 -30.92
C GLU A 899 3.18 38.20 -31.33
N VAL A 900 3.16 36.90 -31.03
CA VAL A 900 1.97 36.06 -31.24
C VAL A 900 0.83 36.51 -30.32
N LYS A 901 -0.35 36.69 -30.90
CA LYS A 901 -1.60 36.87 -30.13
C LYS A 901 -2.16 35.51 -29.72
N PHE A 902 -2.48 35.37 -28.45
CA PHE A 902 -3.06 34.14 -27.89
C PHE A 902 -4.58 34.25 -27.80
N ASP A 903 -5.31 33.20 -28.17
CA ASP A 903 -6.77 33.17 -28.10
C ASP A 903 -7.27 32.64 -26.76
N VAL A 904 -6.53 31.70 -26.17
CA VAL A 904 -6.91 31.02 -24.93
C VAL A 904 -5.72 30.95 -23.98
N ILE A 905 -5.89 31.42 -22.75
CA ILE A 905 -4.88 31.29 -21.68
C ILE A 905 -5.39 30.31 -20.62
N CYS A 906 -4.66 29.22 -20.38
CA CYS A 906 -5.01 28.24 -19.35
C CYS A 906 -3.79 27.86 -18.51
N SER A 907 -3.81 28.12 -17.20
CA SER A 907 -2.63 27.88 -16.35
C SER A 907 -2.95 27.67 -14.87
N ASN A 908 -1.94 27.16 -14.14
CA ASN A 908 -1.86 27.17 -12.68
C ASN A 908 -0.72 28.12 -12.25
N PRO A 909 -0.99 29.44 -12.08
CA PRO A 909 0.03 30.40 -11.69
C PRO A 909 0.66 30.08 -10.32
N PRO A 910 1.87 30.59 -10.04
CA PRO A 910 2.49 30.40 -8.74
C PRO A 910 1.74 31.21 -7.66
N TYR A 911 1.57 30.67 -6.45
CA TYR A 911 0.71 31.29 -5.44
C TYR A 911 1.41 32.38 -4.60
N GLN A 912 2.67 32.16 -4.23
CA GLN A 912 3.42 33.08 -3.36
C GLN A 912 4.92 33.03 -3.66
N GLU A 913 5.61 34.14 -3.44
CA GLU A 913 7.07 34.21 -3.43
C GLU A 913 7.60 33.95 -2.02
N MET A 914 8.83 33.47 -1.91
CA MET A 914 9.33 32.85 -0.70
C MET A 914 10.46 33.66 -0.04
N ASP A 915 10.09 34.71 0.68
CA ASP A 915 11.02 35.69 1.28
C ASP A 915 11.57 35.28 2.67
N GLY A 916 12.18 34.10 2.77
CA GLY A 916 13.24 33.83 3.76
C GLY A 916 12.97 33.91 5.28
N GLY A 917 11.74 34.08 5.77
CA GLY A 917 11.48 34.21 7.22
C GLY A 917 10.43 33.24 7.76
N ALA A 918 10.74 32.50 8.83
CA ALA A 918 9.78 31.65 9.57
C ALA A 918 8.67 32.45 10.30
N GLN A 919 8.64 33.77 10.16
CA GLN A 919 7.59 34.67 10.67
C GLN A 919 7.14 35.73 9.64
N ALA A 920 7.64 35.71 8.40
CA ALA A 920 7.27 36.68 7.37
C ALA A 920 6.08 36.16 6.56
N SER A 921 4.98 36.91 6.63
CA SER A 921 3.81 36.76 5.77
C SER A 921 4.21 36.83 4.29
N ALA A 922 4.46 35.70 3.63
CA ALA A 922 4.76 35.65 2.20
C ALA A 922 3.67 36.38 1.38
N SER A 923 4.10 37.24 0.46
CA SER A 923 3.21 38.03 -0.40
C SER A 923 2.70 37.17 -1.56
N PRO A 924 1.40 37.24 -1.87
CA PRO A 924 0.83 36.62 -3.08
C PRO A 924 1.53 37.11 -4.36
N ILE A 925 1.63 36.24 -5.37
CA ILE A 925 2.14 36.61 -6.71
C ILE A 925 1.21 36.19 -7.87
N TYR A 926 0.23 35.31 -7.62
CA TYR A 926 -0.67 34.82 -8.67
C TYR A 926 -1.47 35.95 -9.34
N GLN A 927 -1.78 37.02 -8.62
CA GLN A 927 -2.52 38.18 -9.14
C GLN A 927 -1.78 38.86 -10.30
N ASN A 928 -0.45 38.85 -10.30
CA ASN A 928 0.34 39.45 -11.37
C ASN A 928 0.28 38.61 -12.64
N PHE A 929 0.18 37.28 -12.52
CA PHE A 929 -0.03 36.38 -13.66
C PHE A 929 -1.45 36.49 -14.22
N VAL A 930 -2.46 36.69 -13.37
CA VAL A 930 -3.83 36.96 -13.82
C VAL A 930 -3.88 38.28 -14.60
N ARG A 931 -3.29 39.36 -14.05
CA ARG A 931 -3.20 40.66 -14.73
C ARG A 931 -2.47 40.58 -16.06
N ALA A 932 -1.32 39.90 -16.10
CA ALA A 932 -0.60 39.68 -17.35
C ALA A 932 -1.42 38.88 -18.37
N GLY A 933 -2.19 37.88 -17.92
CA GLY A 933 -3.10 37.14 -18.78
C GLY A 933 -4.20 38.02 -19.38
N LYS A 934 -4.76 38.96 -18.60
CA LYS A 934 -5.72 39.96 -19.11
C LYS A 934 -5.07 40.94 -20.10
N GLU A 935 -3.85 41.39 -19.81
CA GLU A 935 -3.11 42.35 -20.65
C GLU A 935 -2.72 41.74 -22.00
N LEU A 936 -2.39 40.44 -22.05
CA LEU A 936 -2.23 39.68 -23.30
C LEU A 936 -3.53 39.56 -24.11
N ASN A 937 -4.65 39.98 -23.53
CA ASN A 937 -5.95 40.18 -24.18
C ASN A 937 -6.47 38.98 -24.98
N PRO A 938 -6.51 37.75 -24.40
CA PRO A 938 -7.05 36.58 -25.08
C PRO A 938 -8.55 36.71 -25.32
N ARG A 939 -9.14 35.77 -26.07
CA ARG A 939 -10.60 35.64 -26.12
C ARG A 939 -11.13 35.00 -24.85
N TYR A 940 -10.48 33.95 -24.36
CA TYR A 940 -10.83 33.27 -23.12
C TYR A 940 -9.61 33.09 -22.21
N MET A 941 -9.80 33.21 -20.90
CA MET A 941 -8.77 32.91 -19.90
C MET A 941 -9.37 32.11 -18.74
N THR A 942 -8.67 31.04 -18.35
CA THR A 942 -9.04 30.20 -17.21
C THR A 942 -7.83 29.89 -16.35
N GLN A 943 -7.86 30.26 -15.06
CA GLN A 943 -6.74 30.06 -14.15
C GLN A 943 -7.20 29.55 -12.79
N ILE A 944 -6.40 28.68 -12.18
CA ILE A 944 -6.61 28.18 -10.81
C ILE A 944 -5.76 28.97 -9.80
N THR A 945 -6.41 29.60 -8.83
CA THR A 945 -5.79 30.53 -7.85
C THR A 945 -6.36 30.33 -6.44
N PRO A 946 -5.68 30.76 -5.37
CA PRO A 946 -6.25 30.75 -4.02
C PRO A 946 -7.43 31.74 -3.89
N SER A 947 -8.50 31.38 -3.17
CA SER A 947 -9.69 32.24 -2.98
C SER A 947 -9.49 33.40 -2.01
N ARG A 948 -8.30 33.59 -1.43
CA ARG A 948 -8.03 34.61 -0.41
C ARG A 948 -8.27 36.05 -0.89
N TRP A 949 -8.15 36.29 -2.19
CA TRP A 949 -8.41 37.62 -2.75
C TRP A 949 -9.85 38.09 -2.53
N TYR A 950 -10.81 37.19 -2.31
CA TYR A 950 -12.21 37.55 -2.02
C TYR A 950 -12.38 38.56 -0.88
N VAL A 951 -11.58 38.43 0.18
CA VAL A 951 -11.61 39.34 1.34
C VAL A 951 -10.46 40.36 1.27
N GLY A 952 -9.43 40.12 0.47
CA GLY A 952 -8.27 40.99 0.27
C GLY A 952 -7.21 40.94 1.38
N GLY A 953 -6.51 42.05 1.60
CA GLY A 953 -5.35 42.16 2.48
C GLY A 953 -4.05 41.63 1.87
N LYS A 954 -2.90 41.95 2.51
CA LYS A 954 -1.54 41.59 2.05
C LYS A 954 -1.23 41.99 0.59
N GLY A 955 -1.74 43.13 0.14
CA GLY A 955 -1.53 43.64 -1.22
C GLY A 955 -2.51 43.10 -2.27
N LEU A 956 -3.58 42.40 -1.86
CA LEU A 956 -4.62 41.91 -2.75
C LEU A 956 -5.85 42.82 -2.85
N ASP A 957 -5.92 43.92 -2.10
CA ASP A 957 -7.11 44.79 -2.08
C ASP A 957 -7.40 45.37 -3.47
N ASP A 958 -6.39 45.95 -4.13
CA ASP A 958 -6.55 46.48 -5.50
C ASP A 958 -6.91 45.39 -6.52
N TYR A 959 -6.36 44.18 -6.36
CA TYR A 959 -6.65 43.05 -7.24
C TYR A 959 -8.07 42.52 -7.04
N ARG A 960 -8.54 42.48 -5.80
CA ARG A 960 -9.93 42.12 -5.48
C ARG A 960 -10.87 43.12 -6.11
N ASP A 961 -10.62 44.42 -5.92
CA ASP A 961 -11.45 45.47 -6.48
C ASP A 961 -11.46 45.39 -8.01
N GLU A 962 -10.30 45.17 -8.64
CA GLU A 962 -10.21 44.90 -10.09
C GLU A 962 -11.10 43.72 -10.52
N MET A 963 -10.97 42.56 -9.87
CA MET A 963 -11.73 41.35 -10.22
C MET A 963 -13.24 41.48 -9.95
N LEU A 964 -13.64 42.22 -8.90
CA LEU A 964 -15.04 42.46 -8.56
C LEU A 964 -15.74 43.37 -9.57
N ASN A 965 -15.01 44.32 -10.16
CA ASN A 965 -15.54 45.25 -11.16
C ASN A 965 -15.28 44.80 -12.61
N ASP A 966 -14.66 43.63 -12.82
CA ASP A 966 -14.37 43.11 -14.16
C ASP A 966 -15.64 42.54 -14.81
N PRO A 967 -16.14 43.13 -15.91
CA PRO A 967 -17.37 42.67 -16.56
C PRO A 967 -17.21 41.32 -17.27
N HIS A 968 -15.99 40.87 -17.51
CA HIS A 968 -15.70 39.72 -18.35
C HIS A 968 -15.63 38.40 -17.57
N ILE A 969 -15.77 38.43 -16.24
CA ILE A 969 -15.83 37.21 -15.42
C ILE A 969 -17.20 36.54 -15.60
N ARG A 970 -17.20 35.43 -16.35
CA ARG A 970 -18.41 34.67 -16.67
C ARG A 970 -18.72 33.59 -15.65
N GLU A 971 -17.73 32.79 -15.26
CA GLU A 971 -17.89 31.67 -14.33
C GLU A 971 -16.86 31.74 -13.21
N LEU A 972 -17.25 31.39 -11.99
CA LEU A 972 -16.38 31.30 -10.82
C LEU A 972 -16.70 30.04 -10.01
N HIS A 973 -15.75 29.13 -9.93
CA HIS A 973 -15.82 27.90 -9.17
C HIS A 973 -15.01 28.04 -7.87
N ASP A 974 -15.68 28.13 -6.74
CA ASP A 974 -15.09 28.32 -5.42
C ASP A 974 -15.06 27.01 -4.61
N TRP A 975 -13.88 26.55 -4.24
CA TRP A 975 -13.65 25.33 -3.46
C TRP A 975 -13.30 25.69 -2.02
N LEU A 976 -14.24 25.44 -1.10
CA LEU A 976 -14.09 25.69 0.33
C LEU A 976 -13.11 24.72 1.00
N THR A 977 -12.96 23.51 0.43
CA THR A 977 -12.11 22.44 0.93
C THR A 977 -10.91 22.23 -0.02
N PRO A 978 -9.77 22.92 0.19
CA PRO A 978 -8.61 22.81 -0.70
C PRO A 978 -8.04 21.40 -0.86
N ASP A 979 -8.19 20.54 0.16
CA ASP A 979 -7.78 19.14 0.13
C ASP A 979 -8.52 18.31 -0.95
N ASP A 980 -9.69 18.75 -1.42
CA ASP A 980 -10.42 18.11 -2.53
C ASP A 980 -9.69 18.25 -3.87
N ILE A 981 -8.97 19.38 -4.03
CA ILE A 981 -8.20 19.72 -5.21
C ILE A 981 -6.74 19.31 -5.05
N PHE A 982 -6.09 19.70 -3.95
CA PHE A 982 -4.70 19.36 -3.68
C PHE A 982 -4.58 18.61 -2.33
N PRO A 983 -4.74 17.28 -2.34
CA PRO A 983 -4.67 16.48 -1.12
C PRO A 983 -3.31 16.62 -0.42
N ARG A 984 -3.33 16.70 0.92
CA ARG A 984 -2.11 16.75 1.77
C ARG A 984 -1.31 18.05 1.62
N THR A 985 -1.97 19.11 1.18
CA THR A 985 -1.39 20.45 1.08
C THR A 985 -2.03 21.36 2.12
N ASN A 986 -1.33 22.41 2.56
CA ASN A 986 -1.82 23.30 3.63
C ASN A 986 -2.24 24.65 3.05
N ILE A 987 -3.10 24.60 2.01
CA ILE A 987 -3.71 25.80 1.45
C ILE A 987 -4.83 26.24 2.37
N ARG A 988 -4.65 27.33 3.12
CA ARG A 988 -5.74 27.97 3.87
C ARG A 988 -6.51 28.96 3.01
N GLY A 989 -7.81 29.11 3.23
CA GLY A 989 -8.62 30.17 2.62
C GLY A 989 -9.28 29.81 1.28
N GLY A 990 -9.29 28.53 0.87
CA GLY A 990 -9.97 28.07 -0.34
C GLY A 990 -9.14 28.18 -1.63
N ILE A 991 -9.63 27.53 -2.68
CA ILE A 991 -9.10 27.61 -4.05
C ILE A 991 -10.25 27.95 -4.98
N CYS A 992 -10.01 28.76 -5.99
CA CYS A 992 -10.97 28.99 -7.05
C CYS A 992 -10.33 28.82 -8.42
N TYR A 993 -11.15 28.48 -9.41
CA TYR A 993 -10.83 28.77 -10.80
C TYR A 993 -12.01 29.49 -11.45
N PHE A 994 -11.71 30.31 -12.44
CA PHE A 994 -12.69 31.18 -13.08
C PHE A 994 -12.55 31.12 -14.61
N LEU A 995 -13.62 31.46 -15.31
CA LEU A 995 -13.63 31.70 -16.75
C LEU A 995 -13.83 33.19 -17.00
N TRP A 996 -12.82 33.80 -17.62
CA TRP A 996 -12.85 35.16 -18.14
C TRP A 996 -13.05 35.09 -19.65
N ASP A 997 -14.03 35.83 -20.15
CA ASP A 997 -14.44 35.88 -21.56
C ASP A 997 -14.51 37.34 -21.99
N ARG A 998 -13.60 37.76 -22.87
CA ARG A 998 -13.43 39.16 -23.27
C ARG A 998 -14.71 39.79 -23.83
N GLU A 999 -15.56 38.99 -24.46
CA GLU A 999 -16.79 39.46 -25.09
C GLU A 999 -17.99 39.39 -24.13
N TYR A 1000 -17.80 38.89 -22.90
CA TYR A 1000 -18.85 38.78 -21.89
C TYR A 1000 -19.04 40.08 -21.11
N ASP A 1001 -20.29 40.36 -20.73
CA ASP A 1001 -20.66 41.50 -19.90
C ASP A 1001 -21.59 41.04 -18.76
N ASN A 1002 -20.98 40.76 -17.61
CA ASN A 1002 -21.68 40.28 -16.42
C ASN A 1002 -22.59 41.34 -15.79
N ASN A 1003 -22.54 42.61 -16.21
CA ASN A 1003 -23.52 43.61 -15.79
C ASN A 1003 -24.91 43.35 -16.41
N LYS A 1004 -24.95 42.64 -17.54
CA LYS A 1004 -26.21 42.24 -18.21
C LYS A 1004 -26.57 40.82 -17.86
N ASP A 1005 -25.61 39.91 -18.01
CA ASP A 1005 -25.86 38.48 -17.93
C ASP A 1005 -25.49 37.87 -16.58
N LEU A 1006 -24.96 38.61 -15.60
CA LEU A 1006 -24.48 38.12 -14.29
C LEU A 1006 -23.38 37.05 -14.38
N THR A 1007 -22.75 36.69 -13.26
CA THR A 1007 -21.71 35.65 -13.20
C THR A 1007 -22.29 34.36 -12.61
N ASP A 1008 -21.94 33.21 -13.21
CA ASP A 1008 -22.25 31.89 -12.64
C ASP A 1008 -21.24 31.56 -11.52
N VAL A 1009 -21.71 31.55 -10.27
CA VAL A 1009 -20.91 31.23 -9.09
C VAL A 1009 -21.29 29.85 -8.56
N ILE A 1010 -20.33 28.92 -8.53
CA ILE A 1010 -20.50 27.55 -8.04
C ILE A 1010 -19.57 27.32 -6.86
N THR A 1011 -20.13 26.92 -5.72
CA THR A 1011 -19.38 26.65 -4.49
C THR A 1011 -19.35 25.16 -4.18
N TYR A 1012 -18.16 24.65 -3.88
CA TYR A 1012 -17.88 23.26 -3.60
C TYR A 1012 -17.38 23.08 -2.16
N GLU A 1013 -17.85 22.02 -1.51
CA GLU A 1013 -17.41 21.60 -0.18
C GLU A 1013 -17.46 20.06 -0.11
N ASN A 1014 -16.38 19.41 0.33
CA ASN A 1014 -16.26 17.96 0.44
C ASN A 1014 -16.64 17.21 -0.86
N ASN A 1015 -16.10 17.65 -2.01
CA ASN A 1015 -16.37 17.16 -3.37
C ASN A 1015 -17.84 17.25 -3.81
N ARG A 1016 -18.64 18.15 -3.22
CA ARG A 1016 -20.05 18.36 -3.58
C ARG A 1016 -20.34 19.82 -3.84
N ILE A 1017 -21.26 20.08 -4.77
CA ILE A 1017 -21.80 21.43 -4.98
C ILE A 1017 -22.74 21.75 -3.81
N VAL A 1018 -22.40 22.76 -3.02
CA VAL A 1018 -23.20 23.24 -1.89
C VAL A 1018 -23.98 24.51 -2.23
N ASN A 1019 -23.54 25.27 -3.23
CA ASN A 1019 -24.25 26.44 -3.73
C ASN A 1019 -24.00 26.58 -5.25
N LYS A 1020 -25.03 26.97 -5.99
CA LYS A 1020 -24.94 27.37 -7.40
C LYS A 1020 -25.90 28.52 -7.62
N ALA A 1021 -25.38 29.68 -7.99
CA ALA A 1021 -26.16 30.89 -8.16
C ALA A 1021 -25.62 31.73 -9.31
N LYS A 1022 -26.53 32.37 -10.04
CA LYS A 1022 -26.21 33.36 -11.07
C LYS A 1022 -26.41 34.75 -10.49
N ARG A 1023 -25.33 35.51 -10.30
CA ARG A 1023 -25.34 36.77 -9.52
C ARG A 1023 -24.23 37.73 -9.91
N SER A 1024 -24.34 38.99 -9.47
CA SER A 1024 -23.26 39.96 -9.62
C SER A 1024 -22.03 39.54 -8.80
N MET A 1025 -20.84 39.83 -9.34
CA MET A 1025 -19.57 39.69 -8.62
C MET A 1025 -19.51 40.68 -7.46
N LYS A 1026 -19.91 41.93 -7.69
CA LYS A 1026 -19.90 43.01 -6.71
C LYS A 1026 -21.31 43.31 -6.20
N ILE A 1027 -21.42 43.49 -4.89
CA ILE A 1027 -22.62 43.98 -4.23
C ILE A 1027 -22.42 45.48 -3.97
N GLU A 1028 -23.47 46.28 -4.15
CA GLU A 1028 -23.43 47.72 -3.89
C GLU A 1028 -22.93 47.99 -2.45
N ASN A 1029 -21.97 48.91 -2.31
CA ASN A 1029 -21.34 49.27 -1.03
C ASN A 1029 -20.62 48.13 -0.28
N VAL A 1030 -20.34 47.01 -0.96
CA VAL A 1030 -19.53 45.91 -0.41
C VAL A 1030 -18.29 45.71 -1.26
N ASP A 1031 -17.14 45.95 -0.65
CA ASP A 1031 -15.78 45.84 -1.21
C ASP A 1031 -15.20 44.43 -1.09
N VAL A 1032 -15.98 43.41 -0.75
CA VAL A 1032 -15.53 42.00 -0.66
C VAL A 1032 -16.44 41.08 -1.45
N PHE A 1033 -15.89 39.95 -1.92
CA PHE A 1033 -16.68 38.90 -2.53
C PHE A 1033 -17.36 38.03 -1.46
N ILE A 1034 -18.68 38.12 -1.35
CA ILE A 1034 -19.46 37.27 -0.44
C ILE A 1034 -19.58 35.87 -1.02
N ARG A 1035 -18.93 34.88 -0.40
CA ARG A 1035 -18.89 33.49 -0.91
C ARG A 1035 -20.26 32.82 -0.86
N ASP A 1036 -21.01 33.08 0.21
CA ASP A 1036 -22.33 32.50 0.43
C ASP A 1036 -23.41 33.30 -0.31
N SER A 1037 -23.87 32.78 -1.46
CA SER A 1037 -24.87 33.49 -2.27
C SER A 1037 -26.20 33.74 -1.54
N LYS A 1038 -26.57 32.92 -0.53
CA LYS A 1038 -27.79 33.16 0.26
C LYS A 1038 -27.64 34.35 1.21
N ALA A 1039 -26.41 34.65 1.63
CA ALA A 1039 -26.14 35.79 2.49
C ALA A 1039 -26.49 37.14 1.85
N ILE A 1040 -26.51 37.22 0.52
CA ILE A 1040 -26.77 38.46 -0.22
C ILE A 1040 -28.18 38.98 0.07
N GLY A 1041 -29.20 38.12 0.05
CA GLY A 1041 -30.57 38.49 0.38
C GLY A 1041 -30.71 39.00 1.82
N ILE A 1042 -30.06 38.30 2.76
CA ILE A 1042 -30.01 38.68 4.17
C ILE A 1042 -29.35 40.06 4.34
N LEU A 1043 -28.20 40.28 3.70
CA LEU A 1043 -27.48 41.55 3.76
C LEU A 1043 -28.29 42.71 3.15
N MET A 1044 -29.01 42.48 2.05
CA MET A 1044 -29.91 43.48 1.47
C MET A 1044 -31.01 43.90 2.45
N LYS A 1045 -31.70 42.95 3.10
CA LYS A 1045 -32.74 43.26 4.11
C LYS A 1045 -32.20 44.05 5.30
N ILE A 1046 -31.02 43.67 5.79
CA ILE A 1046 -30.34 44.39 6.88
C ILE A 1046 -29.98 45.82 6.45
N THR A 1047 -29.53 45.99 5.22
CA THR A 1047 -29.06 47.28 4.68
C THR A 1047 -30.23 48.19 4.28
N GLU A 1048 -31.40 47.65 3.93
CA GLU A 1048 -32.61 48.45 3.66
C GLU A 1048 -33.19 49.06 4.94
N LEU A 1049 -33.09 48.35 6.07
CA LEU A 1049 -33.57 48.82 7.37
C LEU A 1049 -32.57 49.75 8.10
N ASN A 1050 -31.27 49.65 7.79
CA ASN A 1050 -30.22 50.50 8.35
C ASN A 1050 -29.77 51.51 7.28
N ASN A 1051 -30.14 52.80 7.42
CA ASN A 1051 -29.89 53.87 6.43
C ASN A 1051 -28.53 53.74 5.71
N LYS A 1052 -28.58 53.55 4.37
CA LYS A 1052 -27.43 53.23 3.50
C LYS A 1052 -26.23 54.19 3.57
N GLU A 1053 -26.41 55.42 4.04
CA GLU A 1053 -25.41 56.49 3.99
C GLU A 1053 -24.69 56.75 5.32
N ASP A 1054 -25.09 56.09 6.40
CA ASP A 1054 -24.52 56.35 7.73
C ASP A 1054 -23.52 55.27 8.16
N ASN A 1055 -22.22 55.59 8.06
CA ASN A 1055 -21.14 54.70 8.51
C ASN A 1055 -21.18 54.43 10.02
N GLU A 1056 -21.85 55.26 10.83
CA GLU A 1056 -22.04 55.04 12.27
C GLU A 1056 -23.09 53.96 12.59
N SER A 1057 -23.83 53.48 11.58
CA SER A 1057 -24.80 52.39 11.76
C SER A 1057 -24.16 50.98 11.82
N TRP A 1058 -22.87 50.86 11.53
CA TRP A 1058 -22.16 49.57 11.44
C TRP A 1058 -21.14 49.39 12.56
N LEU A 1059 -21.11 48.21 13.17
CA LEU A 1059 -20.25 47.91 14.32
C LEU A 1059 -18.76 48.08 14.00
N SER A 1060 -18.34 47.88 12.75
CA SER A 1060 -16.94 48.06 12.35
C SER A 1060 -16.37 49.45 12.65
N SER A 1061 -17.19 50.50 12.70
CA SER A 1061 -16.78 51.88 12.99
C SER A 1061 -16.49 52.10 14.48
N HIS A 1062 -16.99 51.23 15.34
CA HIS A 1062 -16.93 51.33 16.80
C HIS A 1062 -15.99 50.29 17.42
N ILE A 1063 -15.10 49.71 16.62
CA ILE A 1063 -14.14 48.70 17.04
C ILE A 1063 -12.72 49.24 16.93
N SER A 1064 -11.91 49.03 17.97
CA SER A 1064 -10.50 49.44 17.94
C SER A 1064 -9.67 48.71 16.88
N PRO A 1065 -8.60 49.34 16.37
CA PRO A 1065 -7.55 48.64 15.65
C PRO A 1065 -6.79 47.67 16.59
N ARG A 1066 -5.88 46.88 16.00
CA ARG A 1066 -5.00 46.00 16.77
C ARG A 1066 -4.14 46.82 17.75
N LYS A 1067 -3.89 46.28 18.95
CA LYS A 1067 -3.19 46.96 20.06
C LYS A 1067 -3.93 48.23 20.52
N PRO A 1068 -5.19 48.14 20.99
CA PRO A 1068 -5.97 49.31 21.39
C PRO A 1068 -5.19 50.24 22.32
N PHE A 1069 -4.54 49.70 23.36
CA PHE A 1069 -3.78 50.48 24.34
C PHE A 1069 -2.25 50.40 24.14
N GLY A 1070 -1.78 49.99 22.96
CA GLY A 1070 -0.35 49.93 22.63
C GLY A 1070 0.41 48.68 23.06
N PHE A 1071 -0.23 47.74 23.76
CA PHE A 1071 0.43 46.53 24.28
C PHE A 1071 0.31 45.34 23.32
N ASP A 1072 1.44 44.72 22.99
CA ASP A 1072 1.47 43.45 22.25
C ASP A 1072 1.18 42.23 23.14
N GLY A 1073 1.07 41.04 22.54
CA GLY A 1073 0.68 39.83 23.25
C GLY A 1073 1.76 39.31 24.21
N ASN A 1074 3.01 39.74 24.04
CA ASN A 1074 4.11 39.41 24.95
C ASN A 1074 4.22 40.40 26.11
N PHE A 1075 3.43 41.48 26.13
CA PHE A 1075 3.43 42.46 27.22
C PHE A 1075 3.16 41.82 28.59
N VAL A 1076 2.42 40.71 28.64
CA VAL A 1076 2.18 39.93 29.87
C VAL A 1076 3.46 39.36 30.51
N LYS A 1077 4.59 39.35 29.78
CA LYS A 1077 5.93 38.96 30.27
C LYS A 1077 6.84 40.15 30.54
N ASN A 1078 6.36 41.37 30.31
CA ASN A 1078 7.11 42.60 30.52
C ASN A 1078 7.16 42.93 32.02
N LYS A 1079 8.26 43.53 32.49
CA LYS A 1079 8.40 43.99 33.87
C LYS A 1079 7.36 45.04 34.28
N LYS A 1080 6.79 45.76 33.30
CA LYS A 1080 5.72 46.76 33.50
C LYS A 1080 4.33 46.14 33.71
N PHE A 1081 4.19 44.82 33.53
CA PHE A 1081 2.96 44.09 33.80
C PHE A 1081 3.08 43.42 35.18
N HIS A 1082 2.18 43.77 36.08
CA HIS A 1082 2.18 43.32 37.48
C HIS A 1082 1.02 42.34 37.70
N ILE A 1083 1.24 41.30 38.51
CA ILE A 1083 0.18 40.31 38.81
C ILE A 1083 -0.83 40.88 39.84
N ASP A 1084 -0.36 41.76 40.72
CA ASP A 1084 -1.17 42.43 41.74
C ASP A 1084 -0.90 43.95 41.74
N THR A 1085 -1.57 44.68 42.62
CA THR A 1085 -1.46 46.14 42.72
C THR A 1085 -0.32 46.60 43.64
N VAL A 1086 0.51 45.69 44.16
CA VAL A 1086 1.50 46.02 45.20
C VAL A 1086 2.63 46.86 44.60
N GLY A 1087 2.79 48.08 45.13
CA GLY A 1087 3.85 49.02 44.71
C GLY A 1087 3.50 49.91 43.52
N LEU A 1088 2.29 49.80 42.97
CA LEU A 1088 1.75 50.70 41.94
C LEU A 1088 1.08 51.92 42.58
N LYS A 1089 1.16 53.09 41.92
CA LYS A 1089 0.54 54.33 42.43
C LYS A 1089 -0.89 54.50 41.92
N ASP A 1090 -1.10 54.27 40.63
CA ASP A 1090 -2.39 54.34 39.93
C ASP A 1090 -2.54 53.09 39.02
N PRO A 1091 -2.88 51.93 39.62
CA PRO A 1091 -2.96 50.66 38.91
C PRO A 1091 -4.21 50.56 38.04
N ILE A 1092 -4.01 50.33 36.74
CA ILE A 1092 -5.06 50.03 35.76
C ILE A 1092 -5.08 48.54 35.46
N LYS A 1093 -6.26 47.93 35.49
CA LYS A 1093 -6.43 46.49 35.23
C LYS A 1093 -6.17 46.17 33.77
N CYS A 1094 -5.33 45.19 33.47
CA CYS A 1094 -4.92 44.82 32.12
C CYS A 1094 -5.25 43.35 31.80
N TYR A 1095 -6.08 43.14 30.76
CA TYR A 1095 -6.46 41.83 30.24
C TYR A 1095 -5.46 41.33 29.18
N GLY A 1096 -4.80 40.21 29.47
CA GLY A 1096 -3.84 39.55 28.60
C GLY A 1096 -4.26 38.14 28.19
N LYS A 1097 -3.44 37.46 27.38
CA LYS A 1097 -3.72 36.11 26.91
C LYS A 1097 -3.75 35.12 28.08
N GLY A 1098 -4.96 34.76 28.53
CA GLY A 1098 -5.18 33.81 29.63
C GLY A 1098 -4.76 34.32 31.02
N VAL A 1099 -4.54 35.63 31.18
CA VAL A 1099 -4.08 36.24 32.43
C VAL A 1099 -4.67 37.64 32.59
N VAL A 1100 -4.96 38.04 33.83
CA VAL A 1100 -5.36 39.39 34.21
C VAL A 1100 -4.32 39.92 35.20
N GLY A 1101 -3.86 41.14 34.98
CA GLY A 1101 -2.89 41.82 35.85
C GLY A 1101 -3.13 43.32 35.87
N TYR A 1102 -2.11 44.09 36.20
CA TYR A 1102 -2.16 45.55 36.37
C TYR A 1102 -0.98 46.24 35.68
N VAL A 1103 -1.21 47.46 35.22
CA VAL A 1103 -0.21 48.36 34.64
C VAL A 1103 -0.40 49.75 35.23
N GLU A 1104 0.69 50.49 35.45
CA GLU A 1104 0.61 51.88 35.91
C GLU A 1104 -0.03 52.76 34.83
N ARG A 1105 -0.98 53.64 35.19
CA ARG A 1105 -1.73 54.46 34.22
C ARG A 1105 -0.83 55.22 33.25
N ASN A 1106 0.28 55.78 33.74
CA ASN A 1106 1.21 56.59 32.94
C ASN A 1106 1.98 55.79 31.87
N GLU A 1107 1.96 54.46 31.92
CA GLU A 1107 2.58 53.58 30.92
C GLU A 1107 1.65 53.35 29.71
N ILE A 1108 0.37 53.73 29.82
CA ILE A 1108 -0.60 53.66 28.73
C ILE A 1108 -0.54 54.98 27.95
N LEU A 1109 0.00 54.91 26.72
CA LEU A 1109 0.24 56.10 25.90
C LEU A 1109 -0.77 56.29 24.75
N LEU A 1110 -1.64 55.31 24.53
CA LEU A 1110 -2.62 55.30 23.45
C LEU A 1110 -4.02 55.14 24.03
N ARG A 1111 -4.98 55.92 23.49
CA ARG A 1111 -6.41 55.86 23.85
C ARG A 1111 -6.66 55.97 25.36
N THR A 1112 -6.00 56.93 26.00
CA THR A 1112 -6.08 57.10 27.45
C THR A 1112 -7.47 57.55 27.90
N GLU A 1113 -8.19 58.25 27.04
CA GLU A 1113 -9.60 58.62 27.18
C GLU A 1113 -10.53 57.40 27.26
N GLU A 1114 -10.18 56.29 26.60
CA GLU A 1114 -10.99 55.06 26.60
C GLU A 1114 -10.80 54.23 27.88
N ILE A 1115 -9.92 54.61 28.82
CA ILE A 1115 -9.63 53.83 30.05
C ILE A 1115 -10.79 53.89 31.05
N ASP A 1116 -11.44 55.03 31.17
CA ASP A 1116 -12.39 55.35 32.25
C ASP A 1116 -13.85 55.11 31.89
N VAL A 1117 -14.12 54.63 30.68
CA VAL A 1117 -15.47 54.32 30.19
C VAL A 1117 -15.78 52.82 30.25
N TRP A 1118 -17.05 52.46 30.29
CA TRP A 1118 -17.48 51.09 30.04
C TRP A 1118 -17.25 50.72 28.58
N LYS A 1119 -16.81 49.49 28.32
CA LYS A 1119 -16.52 48.97 26.97
C LYS A 1119 -16.72 47.48 26.91
N VAL A 1120 -16.68 46.90 25.71
CA VAL A 1120 -16.69 45.44 25.53
C VAL A 1120 -15.37 44.98 24.93
N TYR A 1121 -14.75 43.97 25.55
CA TYR A 1121 -13.59 43.29 25.00
C TYR A 1121 -14.02 42.05 24.24
N THR A 1122 -13.46 41.82 23.05
CA THR A 1122 -13.61 40.55 22.33
C THR A 1122 -12.27 40.05 21.81
N ALA A 1123 -12.14 38.73 21.68
CA ALA A 1123 -10.90 38.09 21.22
C ALA A 1123 -10.55 38.50 19.78
N TYR A 1124 -9.33 39.01 19.58
CA TYR A 1124 -8.80 39.36 18.26
C TYR A 1124 -8.61 38.13 17.36
N ALA A 1125 -8.41 36.95 17.94
CA ALA A 1125 -8.34 35.69 17.22
C ALA A 1125 -9.48 34.78 17.65
N ASN A 1126 -10.33 34.37 16.70
CA ASN A 1126 -11.40 33.40 16.91
C ASN A 1126 -11.61 32.55 15.64
N ASN A 1127 -12.37 31.46 15.72
CA ASN A 1127 -12.50 30.48 14.63
C ASN A 1127 -13.83 30.56 13.86
N ILE A 1128 -14.70 31.52 14.17
CA ILE A 1128 -15.95 31.77 13.41
C ILE A 1128 -15.63 31.91 11.93
N GLY A 1129 -16.28 31.13 11.05
CA GLY A 1129 -16.08 31.23 9.60
C GLY A 1129 -14.71 30.77 9.09
N THR A 1130 -13.91 30.08 9.90
CA THR A 1130 -12.66 29.42 9.46
C THR A 1130 -12.87 27.91 9.25
N GLU A 1131 -11.83 27.21 8.79
CA GLU A 1131 -11.81 25.74 8.67
C GLU A 1131 -11.93 24.98 10.00
N LEU A 1132 -11.92 25.69 11.15
CA LEU A 1132 -12.03 25.12 12.49
C LEU A 1132 -13.44 25.33 13.04
N ASN A 1133 -14.10 24.24 13.43
CA ASN A 1133 -15.52 24.20 13.84
C ASN A 1133 -15.79 24.76 15.27
N ASP A 1134 -15.24 25.92 15.62
CA ASP A 1134 -15.45 26.64 16.88
C ASP A 1134 -15.94 28.07 16.61
N ASP A 1135 -17.25 28.27 16.69
CA ASP A 1135 -17.89 29.56 16.40
C ASP A 1135 -17.99 30.47 17.63
N ASN A 1136 -17.11 30.31 18.63
CA ASN A 1136 -17.21 31.12 19.84
C ASN A 1136 -16.63 32.53 19.66
N LEU A 1137 -17.49 33.55 19.82
CA LEU A 1137 -17.06 34.94 19.97
C LEU A 1137 -16.93 35.25 21.46
N ASN A 1138 -15.75 35.01 22.03
CA ASN A 1138 -15.49 35.27 23.44
C ASN A 1138 -15.44 36.78 23.70
N SER A 1139 -16.57 37.34 24.10
CA SER A 1139 -16.75 38.72 24.52
C SER A 1139 -17.07 38.83 26.02
N PHE A 1140 -16.58 39.90 26.66
CA PHE A 1140 -16.86 40.23 28.06
C PHE A 1140 -16.80 41.74 28.29
N VAL A 1141 -17.45 42.19 29.37
CA VAL A 1141 -17.52 43.61 29.73
C VAL A 1141 -16.19 44.08 30.33
N GLY A 1142 -15.68 45.20 29.84
CA GLY A 1142 -14.58 45.97 30.40
C GLY A 1142 -15.11 47.10 31.26
N GLU A 1143 -14.89 47.00 32.58
CA GLU A 1143 -15.22 48.04 33.55
C GLU A 1143 -14.34 49.31 33.38
N PRO A 1144 -14.78 50.48 33.85
CA PRO A 1144 -13.92 51.66 34.00
C PRO A 1144 -12.62 51.33 34.74
N ASN A 1145 -11.52 51.98 34.37
CA ASN A 1145 -10.16 51.66 34.83
C ASN A 1145 -9.63 50.28 34.37
N SER A 1146 -9.95 49.89 33.15
CA SER A 1146 -9.39 48.67 32.53
C SER A 1146 -8.92 48.86 31.08
N VAL A 1147 -7.91 48.06 30.70
CA VAL A 1147 -7.27 47.99 29.38
C VAL A 1147 -6.97 46.54 28.96
N CYS A 1148 -6.52 46.33 27.72
CA CYS A 1148 -6.16 45.01 27.22
C CYS A 1148 -4.91 45.02 26.31
N THR A 1149 -4.31 43.84 26.14
CA THR A 1149 -3.25 43.61 25.13
C THR A 1149 -3.85 43.26 23.76
N GLU A 1150 -3.04 43.18 22.71
CA GLU A 1150 -3.47 42.83 21.34
C GLU A 1150 -4.21 41.49 21.17
N THR A 1151 -4.27 40.68 22.23
CA THR A 1151 -5.09 39.47 22.27
C THR A 1151 -6.59 39.80 22.16
N TYR A 1152 -6.98 41.02 22.55
CA TYR A 1152 -8.33 41.53 22.49
C TYR A 1152 -8.40 42.83 21.67
N ILE A 1153 -9.62 43.17 21.27
CA ILE A 1153 -10.02 44.46 20.71
C ILE A 1153 -11.15 45.05 21.56
N THR A 1154 -11.27 46.37 21.61
CA THR A 1154 -12.38 47.07 22.28
C THR A 1154 -13.50 47.37 21.30
N ILE A 1155 -14.74 47.34 21.80
CA ILE A 1155 -15.97 47.66 21.07
C ILE A 1155 -16.75 48.70 21.86
N GLY A 1156 -17.21 49.75 21.17
CA GLY A 1156 -18.17 50.74 21.66
C GLY A 1156 -17.65 51.65 22.75
N THR A 1157 -16.36 52.02 22.71
CA THR A 1157 -15.76 52.97 23.67
C THR A 1157 -16.27 54.40 23.51
N ASP A 1158 -16.85 54.69 22.36
CA ASP A 1158 -17.54 55.92 22.00
C ASP A 1158 -19.04 55.87 22.30
N PHE A 1159 -19.56 54.70 22.69
CA PHE A 1159 -20.88 54.62 23.29
C PHE A 1159 -20.80 55.02 24.77
N GLU A 1160 -21.78 55.79 25.24
CA GLU A 1160 -21.94 56.11 26.66
C GLU A 1160 -22.51 54.91 27.43
N PHE A 1161 -21.80 53.79 27.38
CA PHE A 1161 -22.23 52.56 28.03
C PHE A 1161 -22.29 52.71 29.55
N ASN A 1162 -23.31 52.09 30.12
CA ASN A 1162 -23.33 51.64 31.51
C ASN A 1162 -23.16 50.10 31.56
N GLU A 1163 -23.07 49.54 32.76
CA GLU A 1163 -22.89 48.10 32.98
C GLU A 1163 -23.93 47.24 32.23
N GLU A 1164 -25.20 47.62 32.28
CA GLU A 1164 -26.31 46.90 31.65
C GLU A 1164 -26.23 46.92 30.12
N SER A 1165 -26.03 48.10 29.53
CA SER A 1165 -25.90 48.26 28.08
C SER A 1165 -24.64 47.56 27.50
N ALA A 1166 -23.52 47.55 28.24
CA ALA A 1166 -22.33 46.79 27.85
C ALA A 1166 -22.57 45.27 27.91
N PHE A 1167 -23.38 44.81 28.88
CA PHE A 1167 -23.81 43.41 28.96
C PHE A 1167 -24.74 43.03 27.80
N ASN A 1168 -25.66 43.92 27.41
CA ASN A 1168 -26.54 43.73 26.27
C ASN A 1168 -25.76 43.59 24.96
N MET A 1169 -24.74 44.45 24.72
CA MET A 1169 -23.79 44.29 23.61
C MET A 1169 -23.06 42.94 23.65
N THR A 1170 -22.66 42.48 24.84
CA THR A 1170 -22.03 41.15 25.01
C THR A 1170 -23.00 40.01 24.62
N LYS A 1171 -24.29 40.10 24.96
CA LYS A 1171 -25.32 39.14 24.50
C LYS A 1171 -25.50 39.19 22.99
N TYR A 1172 -25.56 40.38 22.41
CA TYR A 1172 -25.70 40.57 20.96
C TYR A 1172 -24.59 39.87 20.17
N LEU A 1173 -23.33 40.04 20.59
CA LEU A 1173 -22.17 39.38 19.97
C LEU A 1173 -22.22 37.84 20.02
N LYS A 1174 -22.99 37.26 20.95
CA LYS A 1174 -23.14 35.81 21.12
C LYS A 1174 -24.28 35.20 20.28
N THR A 1175 -25.16 36.03 19.74
CA THR A 1175 -26.26 35.60 18.84
C THR A 1175 -25.71 34.87 17.62
N LYS A 1176 -26.48 33.94 17.06
CA LYS A 1176 -26.13 33.30 15.79
C LYS A 1176 -26.18 34.30 14.64
N PHE A 1177 -27.11 35.26 14.69
CA PHE A 1177 -27.23 36.35 13.75
C PHE A 1177 -25.91 37.10 13.57
N VAL A 1178 -25.33 37.64 14.66
CA VAL A 1178 -24.07 38.41 14.59
C VAL A 1178 -22.89 37.53 14.16
N ARG A 1179 -22.79 36.31 14.71
CA ARG A 1179 -21.68 35.42 14.39
C ARG A 1179 -21.71 34.97 12.93
N TYR A 1180 -22.89 34.78 12.35
CA TYR A 1180 -23.04 34.52 10.91
C TYR A 1180 -22.57 35.72 10.09
N LEU A 1181 -23.05 36.93 10.38
CA LEU A 1181 -22.65 38.14 9.64
C LEU A 1181 -21.15 38.43 9.73
N HIS A 1182 -20.56 38.24 10.92
CA HIS A 1182 -19.12 38.34 11.13
C HIS A 1182 -18.34 37.28 10.32
N SER A 1183 -18.89 36.08 10.12
CA SER A 1183 -18.25 35.03 9.33
C SER A 1183 -18.09 35.41 7.84
N LEU A 1184 -19.02 36.20 7.29
CA LEU A 1184 -19.07 36.54 5.86
C LEU A 1184 -17.88 37.40 5.41
N SER A 1185 -17.35 38.25 6.29
CA SER A 1185 -16.24 39.16 5.99
C SER A 1185 -14.87 38.59 6.39
N LYS A 1186 -14.80 37.34 6.84
CA LYS A 1186 -13.64 36.82 7.54
C LYS A 1186 -12.76 35.93 6.64
N GLY A 1187 -11.53 36.38 6.38
CA GLY A 1187 -10.57 35.65 5.54
C GLY A 1187 -9.49 34.86 6.30
N SER A 1188 -9.44 34.96 7.63
CA SER A 1188 -8.46 34.26 8.49
C SER A 1188 -8.96 34.20 9.94
N GLN A 1189 -8.20 33.59 10.87
CA GLN A 1189 -8.56 33.61 12.29
C GLN A 1189 -8.63 35.02 12.94
N HIS A 1190 -8.08 36.05 12.29
CA HIS A 1190 -8.04 37.41 12.84
C HIS A 1190 -9.36 38.15 12.62
N ALA A 1191 -9.98 38.60 13.72
CA ALA A 1191 -11.20 39.41 13.77
C ALA A 1191 -10.85 40.89 13.96
N THR A 1192 -10.44 41.55 12.87
CA THR A 1192 -10.20 43.00 12.86
C THR A 1192 -11.52 43.77 12.82
N ALA A 1193 -11.52 45.08 13.09
CA ALA A 1193 -12.72 45.93 12.93
C ALA A 1193 -13.45 45.71 11.60
N LYS A 1194 -12.69 45.58 10.51
CA LYS A 1194 -13.19 45.31 9.15
C LYS A 1194 -13.99 44.01 9.01
N THR A 1195 -13.88 43.05 9.93
CA THR A 1195 -14.64 41.78 9.88
C THR A 1195 -16.08 41.93 10.38
N TYR A 1196 -16.42 43.04 11.04
CA TYR A 1196 -17.75 43.33 11.58
C TYR A 1196 -18.56 44.28 10.69
N ARG A 1197 -18.14 44.51 9.45
CA ARG A 1197 -18.74 45.50 8.53
C ARG A 1197 -20.21 45.24 8.17
N PHE A 1198 -20.67 44.01 8.37
CA PHE A 1198 -22.06 43.62 8.12
C PHE A 1198 -22.91 43.53 9.39
N VAL A 1199 -22.31 43.83 10.55
CA VAL A 1199 -23.01 43.76 11.84
C VAL A 1199 -23.57 45.14 12.14
N SER A 1200 -24.89 45.28 12.08
CA SER A 1200 -25.60 46.51 12.41
C SER A 1200 -25.54 46.82 13.91
N ILE A 1201 -25.51 48.10 14.28
CA ILE A 1201 -25.66 48.54 15.66
C ILE A 1201 -27.13 48.49 16.08
N GLN A 1202 -27.40 48.21 17.35
CA GLN A 1202 -28.74 48.16 17.93
C GLN A 1202 -28.81 49.16 19.09
N ASP A 1203 -30.02 49.53 19.51
CA ASP A 1203 -30.19 50.20 20.80
C ASP A 1203 -29.94 49.18 21.92
N PHE A 1204 -28.91 49.39 22.73
CA PHE A 1204 -28.56 48.51 23.86
C PHE A 1204 -29.09 49.01 25.20
N THR A 1205 -29.85 50.11 25.19
CA THR A 1205 -30.48 50.68 26.39
C THR A 1205 -31.79 49.97 26.72
N ASN A 1206 -32.39 50.34 27.86
CA ASN A 1206 -33.66 49.75 28.32
C ASN A 1206 -34.88 50.24 27.52
N THR A 1207 -34.69 51.17 26.57
CA THR A 1207 -35.74 51.62 25.63
C THR A 1207 -35.69 50.93 24.27
N SER A 1208 -34.82 49.92 24.13
CA SER A 1208 -34.64 49.17 22.88
C SER A 1208 -35.92 48.50 22.39
N ASP A 1209 -36.04 48.33 21.08
CA ASP A 1209 -37.05 47.49 20.44
C ASP A 1209 -36.78 45.98 20.64
N ILE A 1210 -35.58 45.62 21.08
CA ILE A 1210 -35.17 44.26 21.44
C ILE A 1210 -35.23 44.09 22.96
N ASP A 1211 -35.93 43.06 23.43
CA ASP A 1211 -35.94 42.67 24.84
C ASP A 1211 -34.65 41.92 25.20
N TRP A 1212 -33.66 42.66 25.69
CA TRP A 1212 -32.35 42.14 26.09
C TRP A 1212 -32.39 41.27 27.36
N TYR A 1213 -33.49 41.24 28.13
CA TYR A 1213 -33.61 40.35 29.30
C TYR A 1213 -33.84 38.89 28.91
N LYS A 1214 -34.22 38.63 27.66
CA LYS A 1214 -34.44 37.28 27.11
C LYS A 1214 -33.14 36.47 26.97
N SER A 1215 -33.32 35.17 26.69
CA SER A 1215 -32.23 34.27 26.34
C SER A 1215 -31.64 34.62 24.97
N ILE A 1216 -30.41 34.18 24.68
CA ILE A 1216 -29.73 34.47 23.40
C ILE A 1216 -30.54 33.95 22.20
N ALA A 1217 -31.18 32.78 22.33
CA ALA A 1217 -32.03 32.21 21.28
C ALA A 1217 -33.28 33.05 21.00
N GLU A 1218 -33.95 33.54 22.05
CA GLU A 1218 -35.09 34.45 21.89
C GLU A 1218 -34.68 35.82 21.33
N ILE A 1219 -33.44 36.27 21.58
CA ILE A 1219 -32.88 37.48 20.95
C ILE A 1219 -32.60 37.24 19.47
N ASP A 1220 -32.07 36.07 19.09
CA ASP A 1220 -31.93 35.67 17.68
C ASP A 1220 -33.30 35.71 16.96
N ASP A 1221 -34.37 35.14 17.56
CA ASP A 1221 -35.72 35.18 16.99
C ASP A 1221 -36.26 36.61 16.80
N GLN A 1222 -35.98 37.50 17.76
CA GLN A 1222 -36.33 38.92 17.66
C GLN A 1222 -35.57 39.61 16.52
N LEU A 1223 -34.27 39.32 16.35
CA LEU A 1223 -33.45 39.86 15.26
C LEU A 1223 -33.90 39.35 13.90
N PHE A 1224 -34.20 38.06 13.77
CA PHE A 1224 -34.72 37.48 12.53
C PHE A 1224 -36.04 38.13 12.11
N LYS A 1225 -36.94 38.36 13.08
CA LYS A 1225 -38.20 39.06 12.84
C LYS A 1225 -38.00 40.54 12.49
N LYS A 1226 -37.07 41.22 13.17
CA LYS A 1226 -36.75 42.64 12.92
C LYS A 1226 -36.30 42.87 11.49
N TYR A 1227 -35.49 41.96 10.95
CA TYR A 1227 -34.97 42.04 9.59
C TYR A 1227 -35.81 41.30 8.53
N ASP A 1228 -37.03 40.88 8.89
CA ASP A 1228 -37.96 40.17 7.98
C ASP A 1228 -37.31 38.96 7.28
N LEU A 1229 -36.52 38.17 8.03
CA LEU A 1229 -35.88 36.97 7.49
C LEU A 1229 -36.91 35.84 7.34
N ASP A 1230 -36.88 35.18 6.18
CA ASP A 1230 -37.78 34.05 5.93
C ASP A 1230 -37.28 32.76 6.59
N SER A 1231 -38.12 31.72 6.62
CA SER A 1231 -37.77 30.44 7.25
C SER A 1231 -36.54 29.78 6.63
N SER A 1232 -36.33 29.91 5.31
CA SER A 1232 -35.17 29.35 4.61
C SER A 1232 -33.87 30.09 4.98
N GLU A 1233 -33.93 31.40 5.15
CA GLU A 1233 -32.81 32.22 5.61
C GLU A 1233 -32.46 31.92 7.08
N VAL A 1234 -33.47 31.81 7.94
CA VAL A 1234 -33.29 31.46 9.36
C VAL A 1234 -32.70 30.05 9.51
N ASP A 1235 -33.22 29.06 8.79
CA ASP A 1235 -32.68 27.70 8.78
C ASP A 1235 -31.23 27.67 8.28
N HIS A 1236 -30.93 28.50 7.26
CA HIS A 1236 -29.58 28.61 6.72
C HIS A 1236 -28.59 29.16 7.75
N ILE A 1237 -28.91 30.28 8.41
CA ILE A 1237 -28.08 30.85 9.51
C ILE A 1237 -27.88 29.81 10.62
N ASN A 1238 -28.96 29.14 11.04
CA ASN A 1238 -28.94 28.15 12.10
C ASN A 1238 -28.10 26.92 11.76
N SER A 1239 -28.05 26.52 10.47
CA SER A 1239 -27.22 25.42 9.99
C SER A 1239 -25.73 25.77 9.93
N LYS A 1240 -25.40 27.06 9.77
CA LYS A 1240 -24.03 27.55 9.60
C LYS A 1240 -23.33 27.90 10.91
N ILE A 1241 -24.07 28.29 11.95
CA ILE A 1241 -23.51 28.68 13.25
C ILE A 1241 -24.05 27.79 14.37
N LYS A 1242 -23.14 27.21 15.15
CA LYS A 1242 -23.51 26.39 16.32
C LYS A 1242 -24.10 27.24 17.45
N SER A 1243 -25.06 26.66 18.17
CA SER A 1243 -25.56 27.23 19.42
C SER A 1243 -24.43 27.32 20.46
N MET A 1244 -24.44 28.39 21.26
CA MET A 1244 -23.51 28.59 22.38
C MET A 1244 -24.02 27.95 23.67
#